data_AF-E4YH99-F1
#
_entry.id   AF-E4YH99-F1
#
_cell.length_a   1.000
_cell.length_b   1.000
_cell.length_c   1.000
_cell.angle_alpha   90.00
_cell.angle_beta   90.00
_cell.angle_gamma   90.00
#
_symmetry.space_group_name_H-M   'P 1'
#
loop_
_entity.id
_entity.type
_entity.pdbx_description
1 polymer ?
#
loop_
_entity_poly.entity_id
_entity_poly.type
_entity_poly.pdbx_seq_one_letter_code
_entity_poly.pdbx_strand_id
1 'polypeptide(L)'
;MIRKAVRGSCARISCRPQSVTVNKGWFRPKVQIERVDLERYFIIVEDPSHVVWQKLTEISVIEDRYQIFDQNGVDRNIFGDVVSRFPEILEYSLENIDNHLKFWSKMFQNSSDCSFHLKSYPEACFHLDNAAYLTRRNEMLKFLFSNFGINQKMSIRLILAYPKFFNNEVSQIATKVEMLKNLYLSMGGKNFKVFGRTQLAQNVLILEKPETMSDFIDLMTKTGLSSEETLKIISKMAGVLPDLALENVEKTMQLLREELKLENSSEMKKICLEAPKMNRMSFKPGAMLKNAGRFFERMTSDDKLVNDCQKAFEAENQDAINEIVRVLRAGHRSPEKLEIRELSGGYFGETRSLSHTQGGEVAGFTWNKRYITFYADFFVLMELDDLENWEKENGPNKDMLADYIFLPDVNFSWKRMSEMEIMVTNRSRECTIRVKQKEHCSVILQHLCALKYLAMNNLNGCSSPIKQPISESSFPVRPHTPAKWYICGDAYMSNLADSIEAASERVFLADWQISPMIYLKRNYEGGAFSTSGDTGTYWRLDQVLKRAANRGVRIYILVYQDPTALGLKNYEATKYLREKCLWKKHANLFTLTHPTLDGPNKWSHHEKLAVIDDKIAFIGGLDLSMGRWDVHGKYFMFDPERRTFKGFDYWSQFNSKPNQNLIDCNYEKGENFFRTNCRFDENKDYLDRMTEMRTPWHDIAARLQGEAAFDVSLHFIERWNMTSHTAYQSAVKINLPVFRKILVTDGMPLAGGQVARQIDEVNTSCQIIRSAAAWSAGLRSTERTIYDNYKALIESAERFIFIENQFFVTTTGDYKLDDSLPQNQIALFLCDRIIKAFKKGEQFRVYIVIPCIPGSGGSLEENTAAGQEILLHITYESICRHENSIYEYLRRCEPTIEVEDFIYFASYRTHEEFNGGIHQAVVYPHSKLMIVDDRFTIIGSANINDRSLLGDRDSEIGAIIDSSPFAKSLRIRIWAVALGDPEHSLETSFPPESKEFFDYWKSRAQFNFQLFEDVFCVLPNNTVFALPGRFEAESEDWKKWKKQYDNRMAITDVEKAKYKMSQRRGFLVSHPLDFLKNEDRVNEISDFFKNPSAAFTKEGITQFLDGTMFQ
;
A
#
# COMPACT_ATOMS: atom_id res chain seq x y z
N MET A 1 -19.20 -37.03 -35.00
CA MET A 1 -18.79 -38.23 -35.78
C MET A 1 -17.30 -38.48 -35.57
N ILE A 2 -16.84 -39.74 -35.70
CA ILE A 2 -15.47 -40.19 -36.09
C ILE A 2 -14.29 -39.47 -35.38
N ARG A 3 -13.66 -40.00 -34.32
CA ARG A 3 -12.69 -41.15 -34.28
C ARG A 3 -11.48 -41.04 -35.24
N LYS A 4 -10.27 -40.82 -34.69
CA LYS A 4 -9.00 -41.60 -34.90
C LYS A 4 -7.73 -40.72 -34.81
N ALA A 5 -6.52 -41.24 -34.56
CA ALA A 5 -6.06 -42.29 -33.62
C ALA A 5 -4.55 -42.58 -33.79
N VAL A 6 -3.79 -42.51 -32.69
CA VAL A 6 -2.60 -43.32 -32.37
C VAL A 6 -2.71 -43.55 -30.84
N ARG A 7 -3.00 -44.71 -30.23
CA ARG A 7 -2.94 -46.16 -30.58
C ARG A 7 -1.51 -46.76 -30.53
N GLY A 8 -1.27 -47.59 -29.50
CA GLY A 8 0.05 -48.13 -29.10
C GLY A 8 0.24 -47.91 -27.59
N SER A 9 -0.26 -48.73 -26.65
CA SER A 9 -0.25 -50.21 -26.51
C SER A 9 1.16 -50.77 -26.24
N CYS A 10 1.41 -51.61 -25.23
CA CYS A 10 0.59 -52.01 -24.07
C CYS A 10 1.46 -52.77 -23.03
N ALA A 11 1.21 -52.60 -21.73
CA ALA A 11 1.57 -53.59 -20.70
C ALA A 11 0.73 -53.38 -19.42
N ARG A 12 -0.30 -54.20 -19.21
CA ARG A 12 -0.95 -54.39 -17.90
C ARG A 12 -0.41 -55.66 -17.28
N ILE A 13 -0.10 -55.63 -15.99
CA ILE A 13 -0.23 -56.79 -15.11
C ILE A 13 -1.16 -56.37 -13.98
N SER A 14 -2.16 -57.20 -13.68
CA SER A 14 -3.20 -56.93 -12.70
C SER A 14 -3.36 -58.12 -11.75
N CYS A 15 -3.03 -57.92 -10.47
CA CYS A 15 -3.31 -58.89 -9.42
C CYS A 15 -3.97 -58.22 -8.21
N ARG A 16 -5.10 -58.79 -7.80
CA ARG A 16 -5.89 -58.59 -6.58
C ARG A 16 -6.75 -59.87 -6.41
N PRO A 17 -7.30 -60.20 -5.23
CA PRO A 17 -7.04 -59.64 -3.89
C PRO A 17 -6.81 -60.72 -2.79
N GLN A 18 -6.31 -60.33 -1.61
CA GLN A 18 -7.01 -60.42 -0.29
C GLN A 18 -6.06 -60.32 0.94
N SER A 19 -6.59 -59.74 2.02
CA SER A 19 -6.20 -59.86 3.46
C SER A 19 -4.74 -59.61 3.94
N VAL A 20 -4.55 -58.44 4.60
CA VAL A 20 -3.78 -58.13 5.86
C VAL A 20 -2.31 -58.68 5.98
N THR A 21 -1.24 -57.90 6.28
CA THR A 21 -1.07 -56.97 7.43
C THR A 21 0.17 -56.02 7.31
N VAL A 22 -0.02 -54.72 7.59
CA VAL A 22 0.89 -53.66 8.14
C VAL A 22 2.38 -53.49 7.71
N ASN A 23 2.66 -52.29 7.17
CA ASN A 23 3.84 -51.38 7.23
C ASN A 23 5.31 -51.87 7.28
N LYS A 24 6.15 -51.22 6.44
CA LYS A 24 7.09 -50.15 6.87
C LYS A 24 7.60 -49.30 5.69
N GLY A 25 7.94 -48.04 5.95
CA GLY A 25 8.54 -47.11 4.99
C GLY A 25 9.51 -46.14 5.70
N TRP A 26 10.24 -45.32 4.93
CA TRP A 26 11.22 -44.37 5.45
C TRP A 26 11.09 -42.98 4.80
N PHE A 27 10.23 -42.14 5.36
CA PHE A 27 10.46 -40.69 5.39
C PHE A 27 11.43 -40.39 6.55
N ARG A 28 12.23 -39.32 6.45
CA ARG A 28 12.96 -38.76 7.62
C ARG A 28 12.06 -37.70 8.29
N PRO A 29 11.58 -37.91 9.52
CA PRO A 29 10.80 -36.89 10.24
C PRO A 29 11.70 -35.71 10.66
N LYS A 30 11.11 -34.51 10.81
CA LYS A 30 11.68 -33.50 11.71
C LYS A 30 11.41 -33.96 13.15
N VAL A 31 12.44 -34.00 13.98
CA VAL A 31 12.29 -34.17 15.43
C VAL A 31 12.51 -32.80 16.07
N GLN A 32 11.52 -32.32 16.82
CA GLN A 32 11.57 -31.07 17.57
C GLN A 32 11.41 -31.41 19.05
N ILE A 33 12.50 -31.23 19.82
CA ILE A 33 12.55 -31.62 21.24
C ILE A 33 12.25 -30.39 22.09
N GLU A 34 11.04 -30.33 22.65
CA GLU A 34 10.71 -29.34 23.69
C GLU A 34 11.20 -29.85 25.05
N ARG A 35 11.86 -28.96 25.82
CA ARG A 35 12.63 -29.35 27.00
C ARG A 35 11.77 -29.35 28.27
N VAL A 36 10.83 -30.29 28.35
CA VAL A 36 9.98 -30.52 29.54
C VAL A 36 10.13 -31.98 30.00
N ASP A 37 11.23 -32.21 30.72
CA ASP A 37 11.72 -33.48 31.27
C ASP A 37 12.03 -34.62 30.27
N LEU A 38 13.12 -35.36 30.57
CA LEU A 38 13.68 -36.42 29.72
C LEU A 38 12.75 -37.66 29.59
N GLU A 39 11.63 -37.70 30.30
CA GLU A 39 10.68 -38.81 30.29
C GLU A 39 9.62 -38.72 29.17
N ARG A 40 9.56 -37.59 28.42
CA ARG A 40 8.48 -37.32 27.44
C ARG A 40 8.96 -36.79 26.09
N TYR A 41 9.80 -37.57 25.42
CA TYR A 41 10.04 -37.38 23.98
C TYR A 41 8.77 -37.69 23.17
N PHE A 42 8.32 -36.73 22.38
CA PHE A 42 7.29 -36.90 21.36
C PHE A 42 7.81 -36.38 20.01
N ILE A 43 7.28 -36.92 18.90
CA ILE A 43 7.60 -36.48 17.54
C ILE A 43 6.30 -35.98 16.91
N ILE A 44 6.27 -34.71 16.50
CA ILE A 44 5.18 -34.15 15.71
C ILE A 44 5.46 -34.43 14.24
N VAL A 45 4.47 -35.00 13.54
CA VAL A 45 4.49 -35.20 12.09
C VAL A 45 3.18 -34.64 11.54
N GLU A 46 3.27 -33.65 10.65
CA GLU A 46 2.10 -32.95 10.11
C GLU A 46 1.46 -33.74 8.96
N ASP A 47 0.22 -34.18 9.14
CA ASP A 47 -0.70 -34.64 8.08
C ASP A 47 -2.11 -34.09 8.41
N PRO A 48 -2.81 -33.35 7.51
CA PRO A 48 -3.81 -32.35 7.93
C PRO A 48 -5.18 -32.86 8.43
N SER A 49 -5.30 -34.07 8.98
CA SER A 49 -6.61 -34.67 9.31
C SER A 49 -6.79 -35.27 10.70
N HIS A 50 -5.75 -35.76 11.40
CA HIS A 50 -5.87 -36.18 12.81
C HIS A 50 -4.55 -36.09 13.58
N VAL A 51 -4.61 -35.56 14.81
CA VAL A 51 -3.51 -35.63 15.78
C VAL A 51 -3.53 -36.99 16.47
N VAL A 52 -2.49 -37.82 16.24
CA VAL A 52 -2.34 -39.13 16.87
C VAL A 52 -0.97 -39.23 17.53
N TRP A 53 -0.95 -39.30 18.86
CA TRP A 53 0.27 -39.46 19.65
C TRP A 53 0.79 -40.90 19.57
N GLN A 54 2.03 -41.10 19.10
CA GLN A 54 2.76 -42.35 19.27
C GLN A 54 4.05 -42.13 20.07
N LYS A 55 4.38 -43.12 20.90
CA LYS A 55 5.54 -43.12 21.81
C LYS A 55 6.67 -43.93 21.20
N LEU A 56 7.88 -43.39 21.18
CA LEU A 56 9.09 -44.07 20.73
C LEU A 56 10.21 -43.98 21.77
N THR A 57 11.08 -44.99 21.77
CA THR A 57 12.13 -45.28 22.76
C THR A 57 11.64 -45.60 24.18
N GLU A 58 12.18 -46.70 24.73
CA GLU A 58 12.21 -46.91 26.18
C GLU A 58 13.38 -46.11 26.75
N ILE A 59 13.20 -45.56 27.95
CA ILE A 59 14.16 -44.64 28.60
C ILE A 59 15.54 -45.29 28.80
N SER A 60 15.57 -46.62 28.99
CA SER A 60 16.76 -47.46 29.18
C SER A 60 17.91 -47.15 28.21
N VAL A 61 17.64 -47.08 26.90
CA VAL A 61 18.70 -46.91 25.88
C VAL A 61 19.41 -45.56 26.01
N ILE A 62 18.70 -44.51 26.43
CA ILE A 62 19.27 -43.17 26.62
C ILE A 62 20.11 -43.15 27.91
N GLU A 63 19.63 -43.78 28.98
CA GLU A 63 20.37 -43.89 30.24
C GLU A 63 21.67 -44.70 30.11
N ASP A 64 21.68 -45.79 29.33
CA ASP A 64 22.90 -46.57 29.06
C ASP A 64 24.04 -45.71 28.47
N ARG A 65 23.71 -44.82 27.51
CA ARG A 65 24.71 -43.92 26.90
C ARG A 65 25.05 -42.77 27.84
N TYR A 66 24.06 -42.23 28.56
CA TYR A 66 24.31 -41.20 29.56
C TYR A 66 25.30 -41.70 30.63
N GLN A 67 25.16 -42.92 31.13
CA GLN A 67 26.09 -43.48 32.13
C GLN A 67 27.55 -43.49 31.66
N ILE A 68 27.85 -43.70 30.37
CA ILE A 68 29.22 -43.65 29.85
C ILE A 68 29.77 -42.21 29.81
N PHE A 69 28.92 -41.22 29.51
CA PHE A 69 29.27 -39.81 29.59
C PHE A 69 29.48 -39.37 31.05
N ASP A 70 28.59 -39.78 31.96
CA ASP A 70 28.63 -39.48 33.39
C ASP A 70 29.87 -40.08 34.08
N GLN A 71 30.21 -41.34 33.77
CA GLN A 71 31.44 -42.01 34.20
C GLN A 71 32.72 -41.30 33.70
N ASN A 72 32.63 -40.54 32.60
CA ASN A 72 33.71 -39.70 32.07
C ASN A 72 33.62 -38.24 32.55
N GLY A 73 32.72 -37.92 33.50
CA GLY A 73 32.57 -36.59 34.10
C GLY A 73 31.84 -35.58 33.23
N VAL A 74 31.02 -36.03 32.27
CA VAL A 74 30.23 -35.17 31.38
C VAL A 74 28.75 -35.23 31.77
N ASP A 75 28.21 -34.11 32.25
CA ASP A 75 26.87 -34.07 32.85
C ASP A 75 25.72 -34.29 31.86
N ARG A 76 24.54 -34.64 32.39
CA ARG A 76 23.32 -34.97 31.64
C ARG A 76 22.84 -33.86 30.69
N ASN A 77 23.13 -32.59 30.97
CA ASN A 77 22.80 -31.48 30.07
C ASN A 77 23.75 -31.45 28.89
N ILE A 78 25.06 -31.62 29.12
CA ILE A 78 26.06 -31.69 28.03
C ILE A 78 25.79 -32.92 27.17
N PHE A 79 25.47 -34.07 27.77
CA PHE A 79 25.04 -35.27 27.03
C PHE A 79 23.78 -34.99 26.19
N GLY A 80 22.76 -34.35 26.77
CA GLY A 80 21.55 -33.93 26.05
C GLY A 80 21.84 -32.95 24.90
N ASP A 81 22.74 -31.99 25.09
CA ASP A 81 23.20 -31.06 24.04
C ASP A 81 23.96 -31.79 22.92
N VAL A 82 24.77 -32.80 23.24
CA VAL A 82 25.50 -33.62 22.26
C VAL A 82 24.52 -34.49 21.46
N VAL A 83 23.62 -35.21 22.13
CA VAL A 83 22.58 -36.03 21.47
C VAL A 83 21.64 -35.17 20.63
N SER A 84 21.30 -33.96 21.07
CA SER A 84 20.47 -33.02 20.31
C SER A 84 21.13 -32.49 19.04
N ARG A 85 22.47 -32.60 18.90
CA ARG A 85 23.26 -32.07 17.78
C ARG A 85 23.85 -33.16 16.89
N PHE A 86 24.11 -34.34 17.45
CA PHE A 86 24.68 -35.50 16.79
C PHE A 86 23.99 -36.76 17.35
N PRO A 87 22.69 -36.97 17.07
CA PRO A 87 21.90 -38.07 17.62
C PRO A 87 22.44 -39.46 17.22
N GLU A 88 23.21 -39.55 16.13
CA GLU A 88 23.96 -40.73 15.72
C GLU A 88 24.87 -41.28 16.84
N ILE A 89 25.28 -40.48 17.83
CA ILE A 89 26.05 -40.93 19.00
C ILE A 89 25.35 -42.04 19.79
N LEU A 90 24.02 -42.17 19.71
CA LEU A 90 23.27 -43.24 20.36
C LEU A 90 23.50 -44.61 19.69
N GLU A 91 23.88 -44.61 18.40
CA GLU A 91 24.22 -45.80 17.61
C GLU A 91 25.69 -46.24 17.78
N TYR A 92 26.56 -45.39 18.32
CA TYR A 92 27.98 -45.71 18.54
C TYR A 92 28.16 -46.78 19.63
N SER A 93 29.27 -47.53 19.53
CA SER A 93 29.65 -48.50 20.55
C SER A 93 30.13 -47.79 21.83
N LEU A 94 29.68 -48.27 23.00
CA LEU A 94 29.99 -47.65 24.30
C LEU A 94 31.51 -47.56 24.56
N GLU A 95 32.28 -48.54 24.10
CA GLU A 95 33.75 -48.57 24.20
C GLU A 95 34.43 -47.46 23.37
N ASN A 96 33.95 -47.17 22.17
CA ASN A 96 34.57 -46.13 21.33
C ASN A 96 34.17 -44.71 21.77
N ILE A 97 32.93 -44.52 22.27
CA ILE A 97 32.52 -43.30 22.96
C ILE A 97 33.50 -43.02 24.12
N ASP A 98 33.68 -44.00 25.01
CA ASP A 98 34.58 -43.94 26.16
C ASP A 98 36.04 -43.66 25.77
N ASN A 99 36.58 -44.36 24.77
CA ASN A 99 37.95 -44.15 24.28
C ASN A 99 38.17 -42.73 23.72
N HIS A 100 37.18 -42.14 23.03
CA HIS A 100 37.26 -40.77 22.55
C HIS A 100 37.13 -39.74 23.68
N LEU A 101 36.22 -39.95 24.65
CA LEU A 101 36.11 -39.11 25.85
C LEU A 101 37.44 -39.11 26.65
N LYS A 102 38.04 -40.30 26.86
CA LYS A 102 39.35 -40.50 27.51
C LYS A 102 40.54 -39.95 26.74
N PHE A 103 40.39 -39.66 25.44
CA PHE A 103 41.39 -38.93 24.67
C PHE A 103 41.26 -37.42 24.93
N TRP A 104 40.05 -36.86 24.85
CA TRP A 104 39.84 -35.43 25.01
C TRP A 104 40.08 -34.95 26.45
N SER A 105 39.70 -35.72 27.47
CA SER A 105 39.99 -35.40 28.87
C SER A 105 41.49 -35.40 29.22
N LYS A 106 42.34 -36.04 28.39
CA LYS A 106 43.82 -35.96 28.48
C LYS A 106 44.41 -34.82 27.63
N MET A 107 43.71 -34.38 26.59
CA MET A 107 44.14 -33.30 25.71
C MET A 107 43.81 -31.90 26.26
N PHE A 108 42.80 -31.78 27.12
CA PHE A 108 42.47 -30.54 27.83
C PHE A 108 42.97 -30.58 29.28
N GLN A 109 43.24 -29.41 29.87
CA GLN A 109 43.75 -29.28 31.26
C GLN A 109 42.63 -29.01 32.28
N ASN A 110 41.41 -28.75 31.81
CA ASN A 110 40.21 -28.54 32.61
C ASN A 110 39.03 -29.32 31.99
N SER A 111 37.98 -29.55 32.76
CA SER A 111 36.75 -30.20 32.27
C SER A 111 35.86 -29.26 31.44
N SER A 112 35.93 -27.94 31.69
CA SER A 112 35.08 -26.93 31.02
C SER A 112 35.35 -26.83 29.53
N ASP A 113 36.62 -26.78 29.11
CA ASP A 113 36.99 -26.63 27.70
C ASP A 113 36.74 -27.95 26.95
N CYS A 114 36.97 -29.08 27.62
CA CYS A 114 36.61 -30.41 27.11
C CYS A 114 35.09 -30.48 26.84
N SER A 115 34.27 -30.11 27.82
CA SER A 115 32.81 -30.06 27.72
C SER A 115 32.33 -29.11 26.60
N PHE A 116 32.95 -27.93 26.49
CA PHE A 116 32.66 -26.97 25.43
C PHE A 116 32.95 -27.54 24.04
N HIS A 117 34.11 -28.19 23.85
CA HIS A 117 34.50 -28.77 22.57
C HIS A 117 33.66 -30.00 22.20
N LEU A 118 33.32 -30.87 23.16
CA LEU A 118 32.40 -32.00 22.95
C LEU A 118 31.00 -31.52 22.52
N LYS A 119 30.44 -30.51 23.19
CA LYS A 119 29.14 -29.91 22.85
C LYS A 119 29.12 -29.17 21.52
N SER A 120 30.23 -28.53 21.16
CA SER A 120 30.30 -27.61 20.01
C SER A 120 30.81 -28.28 18.72
N TYR A 121 31.57 -29.37 18.81
CA TYR A 121 32.18 -30.07 17.67
C TYR A 121 32.15 -31.62 17.81
N PRO A 122 30.99 -32.25 18.13
CA PRO A 122 30.91 -33.68 18.39
C PRO A 122 31.46 -34.53 17.23
N GLU A 123 31.08 -34.24 15.99
CA GLU A 123 31.54 -34.96 14.78
C GLU A 123 33.07 -35.02 14.62
N ALA A 124 33.77 -33.95 15.01
CA ALA A 124 35.23 -33.88 14.96
C ALA A 124 35.88 -34.53 16.19
N CYS A 125 35.20 -34.48 17.35
CA CYS A 125 35.64 -35.15 18.56
C CYS A 125 35.53 -36.68 18.45
N PHE A 126 34.46 -37.18 17.83
CA PHE A 126 34.12 -38.59 17.62
C PHE A 126 34.37 -39.05 16.18
N HIS A 127 35.40 -38.52 15.52
CA HIS A 127 35.68 -38.81 14.12
C HIS A 127 36.12 -40.27 13.87
N LEU A 128 35.21 -41.08 13.31
CA LEU A 128 35.35 -42.48 12.88
C LEU A 128 35.56 -43.50 14.01
N ASP A 129 34.67 -44.51 14.05
CA ASP A 129 34.63 -45.60 15.03
C ASP A 129 35.72 -46.67 14.75
N ASN A 130 37.00 -46.32 14.84
CA ASN A 130 38.12 -47.22 14.50
C ASN A 130 39.43 -46.96 15.27
N ALA A 131 39.86 -47.96 16.05
CA ALA A 131 41.10 -47.92 16.86
C ALA A 131 42.40 -47.67 16.04
N ALA A 132 42.48 -48.13 14.79
CA ALA A 132 43.69 -47.98 13.96
C ALA A 132 43.93 -46.53 13.47
N TYR A 133 42.95 -45.64 13.62
CA TYR A 133 43.11 -44.19 13.45
C TYR A 133 43.67 -43.56 14.74
N LEU A 134 43.14 -43.95 15.90
CA LEU A 134 43.56 -43.42 17.22
C LEU A 134 45.06 -43.61 17.48
N THR A 135 45.63 -44.76 17.10
CA THR A 135 47.07 -45.04 17.26
C THR A 135 47.94 -44.10 16.43
N ARG A 136 47.77 -44.09 15.09
CA ARG A 136 48.61 -43.28 14.16
C ARG A 136 48.55 -41.78 14.47
N ARG A 137 47.39 -41.29 14.90
CA ARG A 137 47.21 -39.89 15.35
C ARG A 137 48.16 -39.48 16.46
N ASN A 138 48.45 -40.37 17.40
CA ASN A 138 49.34 -40.09 18.53
C ASN A 138 50.84 -40.10 18.15
N GLU A 139 51.22 -40.80 17.09
CA GLU A 139 52.63 -40.93 16.68
C GLU A 139 53.09 -39.76 15.81
N MET A 140 52.27 -39.35 14.84
CA MET A 140 52.53 -38.20 13.98
C MET A 140 52.75 -36.90 14.79
N LEU A 141 51.99 -36.72 15.89
CA LEU A 141 52.16 -35.56 16.79
C LEU A 141 53.53 -35.52 17.48
N LYS A 142 54.07 -36.68 17.88
CA LYS A 142 55.42 -36.77 18.49
C LYS A 142 56.51 -36.40 17.48
N PHE A 143 56.36 -36.82 16.22
CA PHE A 143 57.30 -36.49 15.15
C PHE A 143 57.35 -34.98 14.85
N LEU A 144 56.17 -34.34 14.71
CA LEU A 144 56.07 -32.90 14.46
C LEU A 144 56.59 -32.07 15.64
N PHE A 145 56.41 -32.55 16.88
CA PHE A 145 56.99 -31.93 18.07
C PHE A 145 58.52 -31.90 18.00
N SER A 146 59.17 -33.04 17.74
CA SER A 146 60.63 -33.16 17.75
C SER A 146 61.33 -32.31 16.68
N ASN A 147 60.75 -32.23 15.49
CA ASN A 147 61.37 -31.52 14.36
C ASN A 147 61.13 -30.01 14.41
N PHE A 148 59.91 -29.59 14.77
CA PHE A 148 59.46 -28.19 14.62
C PHE A 148 59.08 -27.50 15.94
N GLY A 149 58.97 -28.21 17.06
CA GLY A 149 58.60 -27.61 18.35
C GLY A 149 57.15 -27.09 18.37
N ILE A 150 56.20 -27.91 17.90
CA ILE A 150 54.76 -27.63 18.04
C ILE A 150 54.33 -27.76 19.51
N ASN A 151 53.15 -27.23 19.89
CA ASN A 151 52.65 -27.30 21.26
C ASN A 151 51.20 -27.85 21.33
N GLN A 152 50.75 -28.23 22.54
CA GLN A 152 49.44 -28.84 22.80
C GLN A 152 48.27 -28.08 22.16
N LYS A 153 48.25 -26.74 22.27
CA LYS A 153 47.22 -25.88 21.66
C LYS A 153 47.22 -25.97 20.13
N MET A 154 48.39 -26.10 19.51
CA MET A 154 48.51 -26.33 18.07
C MET A 154 48.12 -27.75 17.67
N SER A 155 48.45 -28.76 18.49
CA SER A 155 48.02 -30.16 18.28
C SER A 155 46.49 -30.29 18.27
N ILE A 156 45.78 -29.72 19.25
CA ILE A 156 44.31 -29.70 19.30
C ILE A 156 43.73 -29.08 18.02
N ARG A 157 44.25 -27.91 17.63
CA ARG A 157 43.80 -27.21 16.43
C ARG A 157 44.03 -28.02 15.15
N LEU A 158 45.18 -28.70 15.03
CA LEU A 158 45.48 -29.54 13.87
C LEU A 158 44.55 -30.77 13.79
N ILE A 159 44.25 -31.42 14.92
CA ILE A 159 43.31 -32.57 14.95
C ILE A 159 41.90 -32.13 14.55
N LEU A 160 41.39 -31.04 15.12
CA LEU A 160 40.03 -30.56 14.84
C LEU A 160 39.87 -30.04 13.40
N ALA A 161 40.92 -29.45 12.81
CA ALA A 161 40.87 -28.92 11.44
C ALA A 161 41.22 -29.93 10.35
N TYR A 162 42.12 -30.89 10.64
CA TYR A 162 42.68 -31.82 9.65
C TYR A 162 42.77 -33.27 10.18
N PRO A 163 41.67 -33.86 10.70
CA PRO A 163 41.72 -35.20 11.30
C PRO A 163 42.25 -36.26 10.33
N LYS A 164 41.97 -36.12 9.02
CA LYS A 164 42.41 -37.05 7.98
C LYS A 164 43.93 -37.10 7.76
N PHE A 165 44.68 -36.02 8.01
CA PHE A 165 46.15 -36.00 7.85
C PHE A 165 46.83 -37.01 8.79
N PHE A 166 46.23 -37.26 9.95
CA PHE A 166 46.74 -38.16 10.98
C PHE A 166 46.59 -39.67 10.66
N ASN A 167 46.17 -40.01 9.43
CA ASN A 167 46.25 -41.37 8.89
C ASN A 167 47.58 -41.66 8.16
N ASN A 168 48.38 -40.64 7.84
CA ASN A 168 49.62 -40.77 7.07
C ASN A 168 50.75 -41.43 7.88
N GLU A 169 51.62 -42.17 7.19
CA GLU A 169 52.80 -42.80 7.78
C GLU A 169 53.92 -41.77 8.05
N VAL A 170 54.49 -41.82 9.26
CA VAL A 170 55.45 -40.82 9.76
C VAL A 170 56.74 -40.77 8.93
N SER A 171 57.20 -41.92 8.45
CA SER A 171 58.44 -42.05 7.67
C SER A 171 58.43 -41.28 6.35
N GLN A 172 57.27 -41.20 5.69
CA GLN A 172 57.12 -40.53 4.38
C GLN A 172 57.24 -39.00 4.47
N ILE A 173 56.86 -38.43 5.62
CA ILE A 173 56.92 -36.98 5.86
C ILE A 173 58.36 -36.52 6.12
N ALA A 174 59.19 -37.37 6.76
CA ALA A 174 60.53 -36.99 7.20
C ALA A 174 61.46 -36.54 6.07
N THR A 175 61.53 -37.29 4.96
CA THR A 175 62.41 -36.98 3.82
C THR A 175 62.14 -35.60 3.20
N LYS A 176 60.86 -35.19 3.17
CA LYS A 176 60.42 -33.94 2.53
C LYS A 176 60.80 -32.69 3.34
N VAL A 177 61.05 -32.83 4.65
CA VAL A 177 61.49 -31.73 5.52
C VAL A 177 62.88 -31.20 5.12
N GLU A 178 63.82 -32.09 4.80
CA GLU A 178 65.22 -31.74 4.58
C GLU A 178 65.44 -31.10 3.20
N MET A 179 64.60 -31.40 2.20
CA MET A 179 64.61 -30.71 0.90
C MET A 179 64.28 -29.22 1.05
N LEU A 180 63.19 -28.89 1.75
CA LEU A 180 62.71 -27.52 1.96
C LEU A 180 63.73 -26.63 2.69
N LYS A 181 64.52 -27.24 3.58
CA LYS A 181 65.58 -26.58 4.36
C LYS A 181 66.69 -26.02 3.48
N ASN A 182 67.13 -26.77 2.47
CA ASN A 182 68.25 -26.37 1.62
C ASN A 182 67.87 -25.21 0.69
N LEU A 183 66.66 -25.23 0.12
CA LEU A 183 66.14 -24.15 -0.72
C LEU A 183 65.93 -22.83 0.05
N TYR A 184 65.53 -22.91 1.33
CA TYR A 184 65.42 -21.72 2.18
C TYR A 184 66.79 -21.05 2.45
N LEU A 185 67.88 -21.83 2.55
CA LEU A 185 69.22 -21.31 2.80
C LEU A 185 69.86 -20.68 1.56
N SER A 186 69.63 -21.21 0.36
CA SER A 186 70.23 -20.66 -0.88
C SER A 186 69.73 -19.26 -1.23
N MET A 187 68.51 -18.89 -0.83
CA MET A 187 67.98 -17.51 -0.91
C MET A 187 68.60 -16.54 0.12
N GLY A 188 69.56 -16.98 0.96
CA GLY A 188 70.13 -16.20 2.05
C GLY A 188 69.38 -16.29 3.38
N GLY A 189 68.44 -17.24 3.52
CA GLY A 189 67.73 -17.52 4.76
C GLY A 189 68.65 -18.02 5.89
N LYS A 190 68.26 -17.80 7.15
CA LYS A 190 69.16 -18.01 8.32
C LYS A 190 68.61 -18.85 9.47
N ASN A 191 67.29 -19.12 9.56
CA ASN A 191 66.73 -19.97 10.64
C ASN A 191 65.57 -20.86 10.16
N PHE A 192 65.89 -22.09 9.76
CA PHE A 192 64.90 -23.03 9.22
C PHE A 192 63.88 -23.53 10.25
N LYS A 193 64.25 -23.82 11.51
CA LYS A 193 63.28 -24.34 12.49
C LYS A 193 62.16 -23.33 12.79
N VAL A 194 62.50 -22.04 12.87
CA VAL A 194 61.50 -20.97 13.02
C VAL A 194 60.63 -20.82 11.78
N PHE A 195 61.22 -20.92 10.57
CA PHE A 195 60.46 -20.92 9.31
C PHE A 195 59.47 -22.10 9.24
N GLY A 196 59.96 -23.34 9.39
CA GLY A 196 59.14 -24.55 9.30
C GLY A 196 58.00 -24.60 10.33
N ARG A 197 58.25 -24.21 11.59
CA ARG A 197 57.19 -24.10 12.61
C ARG A 197 56.13 -23.06 12.23
N THR A 198 56.55 -21.91 11.70
CA THR A 198 55.63 -20.84 11.26
C THR A 198 54.75 -21.31 10.11
N GLN A 199 55.32 -22.01 9.12
CA GLN A 199 54.53 -22.55 8.00
C GLN A 199 53.58 -23.67 8.46
N LEU A 200 54.02 -24.60 9.30
CA LEU A 200 53.15 -25.66 9.84
C LEU A 200 51.97 -25.14 10.68
N ALA A 201 52.13 -24.01 11.37
CA ALA A 201 51.05 -23.33 12.09
C ALA A 201 49.96 -22.75 11.17
N GLN A 202 50.20 -22.74 9.85
CA GLN A 202 49.42 -22.04 8.84
C GLN A 202 48.94 -22.98 7.72
N ASN A 203 49.74 -23.99 7.33
CA ASN A 203 49.39 -25.07 6.41
C ASN A 203 50.36 -26.27 6.60
N VAL A 204 49.83 -27.47 6.89
CA VAL A 204 50.63 -28.69 7.09
C VAL A 204 51.15 -29.29 5.76
N LEU A 205 50.43 -29.05 4.65
CA LEU A 205 50.66 -29.68 3.35
C LEU A 205 51.95 -29.21 2.66
N ILE A 206 52.64 -28.20 3.19
CA ILE A 206 53.99 -27.80 2.74
C ILE A 206 55.00 -28.94 2.86
N LEU A 207 54.81 -29.86 3.82
CA LEU A 207 55.64 -31.05 3.95
C LEU A 207 55.26 -32.17 2.97
N GLU A 208 54.24 -32.00 2.14
CA GLU A 208 53.84 -33.00 1.14
C GLU A 208 54.43 -32.73 -0.26
N LYS A 209 54.78 -31.47 -0.57
CA LYS A 209 55.34 -31.03 -1.87
C LYS A 209 56.31 -29.84 -1.71
N PRO A 210 57.58 -30.03 -1.31
CA PRO A 210 58.55 -28.93 -1.14
C PRO A 210 59.04 -28.31 -2.46
N GLU A 211 59.00 -29.05 -3.58
CA GLU A 211 59.58 -28.68 -4.88
C GLU A 211 58.96 -27.43 -5.54
N THR A 212 57.66 -27.17 -5.35
CA THR A 212 56.92 -26.06 -5.99
C THR A 212 57.41 -24.67 -5.60
N MET A 213 58.23 -24.57 -4.55
CA MET A 213 58.81 -23.30 -4.10
C MET A 213 59.91 -22.77 -5.03
N SER A 214 60.55 -23.63 -5.86
CA SER A 214 61.62 -23.19 -6.76
C SER A 214 61.06 -22.32 -7.90
N ASP A 215 60.10 -22.85 -8.66
CA ASP A 215 59.55 -22.22 -9.87
C ASP A 215 58.94 -20.84 -9.56
N PHE A 216 58.34 -20.69 -8.38
CA PHE A 216 57.75 -19.42 -7.92
C PHE A 216 58.78 -18.29 -7.81
N ILE A 217 60.04 -18.59 -7.45
CA ILE A 217 61.08 -17.57 -7.26
C ILE A 217 61.44 -16.92 -8.60
N ASP A 218 61.66 -17.73 -9.64
CA ASP A 218 62.03 -17.26 -10.98
C ASP A 218 60.94 -16.37 -11.59
N LEU A 219 59.67 -16.73 -11.40
CA LEU A 219 58.53 -15.93 -11.85
C LEU A 219 58.48 -14.56 -11.15
N MET A 220 58.66 -14.50 -9.83
CA MET A 220 58.68 -13.21 -9.13
C MET A 220 59.82 -12.33 -9.67
N THR A 221 60.97 -12.90 -10.03
CA THR A 221 62.07 -12.17 -10.67
C THR A 221 61.71 -11.63 -12.05
N LYS A 222 60.93 -12.34 -12.88
CA LYS A 222 60.39 -11.79 -14.16
C LYS A 222 59.55 -10.51 -13.96
N THR A 223 58.99 -10.27 -12.76
CA THR A 223 58.20 -9.07 -12.46
C THR A 223 59.02 -7.86 -12.00
N GLY A 224 60.35 -7.96 -11.96
CA GLY A 224 61.26 -6.89 -11.53
C GLY A 224 61.56 -6.89 -10.02
N LEU A 225 61.42 -8.04 -9.36
CA LEU A 225 61.74 -8.24 -7.94
C LEU A 225 63.07 -9.01 -7.78
N SER A 226 63.92 -8.54 -6.87
CA SER A 226 65.14 -9.23 -6.47
C SER A 226 64.85 -10.42 -5.55
N SER A 227 65.77 -11.39 -5.49
CA SER A 227 65.61 -12.60 -4.67
C SER A 227 65.42 -12.29 -3.17
N GLU A 228 66.00 -11.18 -2.66
CA GLU A 228 65.80 -10.75 -1.27
C GLU A 228 64.40 -10.12 -1.05
N GLU A 229 63.86 -9.38 -2.02
CA GLU A 229 62.47 -8.93 -2.02
C GLU A 229 61.51 -10.12 -2.06
N THR A 230 61.78 -11.11 -2.93
CA THR A 230 61.01 -12.36 -3.03
C THR A 230 61.04 -13.17 -1.73
N LEU A 231 62.19 -13.33 -1.07
CA LEU A 231 62.27 -14.00 0.24
C LEU A 231 61.50 -13.23 1.33
N LYS A 232 61.52 -11.89 1.30
CA LYS A 232 60.70 -11.04 2.20
C LYS A 232 59.21 -11.23 1.94
N ILE A 233 58.77 -11.44 0.69
CA ILE A 233 57.37 -11.80 0.37
C ILE A 233 57.05 -13.21 0.90
N ILE A 234 57.85 -14.24 0.57
CA ILE A 234 57.65 -15.63 1.01
C ILE A 234 57.57 -15.74 2.55
N SER A 235 58.39 -14.99 3.29
CA SER A 235 58.32 -14.97 4.76
C SER A 235 56.97 -14.47 5.33
N LYS A 236 56.20 -13.70 4.55
CA LYS A 236 54.86 -13.22 4.90
C LYS A 236 53.74 -14.14 4.36
N MET A 237 54.06 -15.09 3.47
CA MET A 237 53.08 -15.92 2.74
C MET A 237 52.37 -16.96 3.60
N ALA A 238 51.45 -16.48 4.44
CA ALA A 238 50.82 -17.28 5.48
C ALA A 238 49.87 -18.37 4.94
N GLY A 239 50.40 -19.58 4.79
CA GLY A 239 49.67 -20.83 4.56
C GLY A 239 49.38 -21.20 3.11
N VAL A 240 49.98 -20.56 2.10
CA VAL A 240 49.78 -20.89 0.68
C VAL A 240 51.13 -21.00 -0.04
N LEU A 241 51.73 -22.18 0.08
CA LEU A 241 52.96 -22.60 -0.60
C LEU A 241 52.79 -23.89 -1.45
N PRO A 242 51.98 -24.90 -1.06
CA PRO A 242 51.72 -26.09 -1.90
C PRO A 242 51.01 -25.78 -3.24
N ASP A 243 50.39 -24.62 -3.32
CA ASP A 243 49.44 -24.21 -4.35
C ASP A 243 50.03 -23.26 -5.40
N LEU A 244 51.29 -22.83 -5.26
CA LEU A 244 51.95 -21.84 -6.13
C LEU A 244 52.40 -22.42 -7.48
N ALA A 245 51.52 -23.18 -8.14
CA ALA A 245 51.76 -23.66 -9.50
C ALA A 245 51.96 -22.47 -10.45
N LEU A 246 53.08 -22.45 -11.17
CA LEU A 246 53.58 -21.32 -11.96
C LEU A 246 52.50 -20.68 -12.84
N GLU A 247 51.76 -21.51 -13.57
CA GLU A 247 50.72 -21.11 -14.52
C GLU A 247 49.54 -20.39 -13.86
N ASN A 248 49.18 -20.75 -12.62
CA ASN A 248 48.14 -20.05 -11.86
C ASN A 248 48.60 -18.67 -11.38
N VAL A 249 49.89 -18.55 -11.07
CA VAL A 249 50.50 -17.29 -10.63
C VAL A 249 50.67 -16.34 -11.82
N GLU A 250 51.16 -16.83 -12.97
CA GLU A 250 51.23 -16.06 -14.22
C GLU A 250 49.84 -15.57 -14.65
N LYS A 251 48.83 -16.45 -14.67
CA LYS A 251 47.43 -16.07 -14.97
C LYS A 251 46.85 -15.08 -13.95
N THR A 252 47.14 -15.23 -12.65
CA THR A 252 46.67 -14.28 -11.63
C THR A 252 47.31 -12.90 -11.81
N MET A 253 48.60 -12.84 -12.14
CA MET A 253 49.33 -11.59 -12.39
C MET A 253 48.91 -10.91 -13.69
N GLN A 254 48.62 -11.68 -14.74
CA GLN A 254 48.05 -11.17 -15.99
C GLN A 254 46.62 -10.64 -15.76
N LEU A 255 45.74 -11.43 -15.14
CA LEU A 255 44.35 -11.05 -14.87
C LEU A 255 44.26 -9.84 -13.93
N LEU A 256 45.20 -9.66 -12.98
CA LEU A 256 45.28 -8.43 -12.19
C LEU A 256 45.71 -7.20 -13.01
N ARG A 257 46.54 -7.35 -14.05
CA ARG A 257 46.85 -6.24 -14.96
C ARG A 257 45.67 -5.90 -15.89
N GLU A 258 44.95 -6.92 -16.34
CA GLU A 258 43.82 -6.78 -17.27
C GLU A 258 42.58 -6.20 -16.57
N GLU A 259 42.15 -6.78 -15.44
CA GLU A 259 40.97 -6.32 -14.68
C GLU A 259 41.19 -4.95 -14.01
N LEU A 260 42.41 -4.68 -13.51
CA LEU A 260 42.75 -3.39 -12.88
C LEU A 260 43.37 -2.38 -13.88
N LYS A 261 43.45 -2.72 -15.17
CA LYS A 261 43.97 -1.90 -16.27
C LYS A 261 45.33 -1.24 -15.98
N LEU A 262 46.29 -2.03 -15.47
CA LEU A 262 47.62 -1.54 -15.06
C LEU A 262 48.53 -1.38 -16.30
N GLU A 263 48.77 -0.15 -16.72
CA GLU A 263 49.48 0.15 -17.96
C GLU A 263 50.99 -0.08 -17.89
N ASN A 264 51.59 -0.13 -16.69
CA ASN A 264 53.03 -0.34 -16.54
C ASN A 264 53.44 -1.30 -15.42
N SER A 265 54.63 -1.89 -15.58
CA SER A 265 55.20 -2.86 -14.65
C SER A 265 55.51 -2.30 -13.25
N SER A 266 55.64 -0.98 -13.08
CA SER A 266 56.00 -0.36 -11.80
C SER A 266 54.83 -0.36 -10.81
N GLU A 267 53.59 -0.15 -11.32
CA GLU A 267 52.36 -0.28 -10.54
C GLU A 267 52.17 -1.71 -10.03
N MET A 268 52.39 -2.69 -10.91
CA MET A 268 52.34 -4.11 -10.52
C MET A 268 53.38 -4.42 -9.43
N LYS A 269 54.63 -3.94 -9.57
CA LYS A 269 55.67 -4.10 -8.54
C LYS A 269 55.27 -3.42 -7.22
N LYS A 270 54.66 -2.22 -7.27
CA LYS A 270 54.19 -1.50 -6.08
C LYS A 270 53.08 -2.27 -5.37
N ILE A 271 52.11 -2.81 -6.10
CA ILE A 271 51.05 -3.69 -5.57
C ILE A 271 51.67 -4.94 -4.90
N CYS A 272 52.66 -5.59 -5.54
CA CYS A 272 53.36 -6.75 -4.97
C CYS A 272 54.08 -6.47 -3.65
N LEU A 273 54.61 -5.25 -3.44
CA LEU A 273 55.41 -4.90 -2.26
C LEU A 273 54.58 -4.25 -1.14
N GLU A 274 53.63 -3.38 -1.48
CA GLU A 274 52.88 -2.57 -0.50
C GLU A 274 51.57 -3.22 -0.06
N ALA A 275 50.90 -4.02 -0.90
CA ALA A 275 49.65 -4.67 -0.51
C ALA A 275 49.95 -5.78 0.54
N PRO A 276 49.53 -5.64 1.81
CA PRO A 276 50.13 -6.36 2.92
C PRO A 276 49.86 -7.88 2.93
N LYS A 277 48.98 -8.37 2.05
CA LYS A 277 48.61 -9.77 1.89
C LYS A 277 48.37 -10.19 0.43
N MET A 278 49.31 -9.92 -0.48
CA MET A 278 49.46 -10.61 -1.79
C MET A 278 49.72 -12.13 -1.67
N ASN A 279 49.46 -12.71 -0.50
CA ASN A 279 50.13 -13.89 0.02
C ASN A 279 49.47 -15.22 -0.38
N ARG A 280 48.60 -15.18 -1.40
CA ARG A 280 47.73 -16.28 -1.85
C ARG A 280 47.46 -16.16 -3.36
N MET A 281 48.53 -16.18 -4.16
CA MET A 281 48.52 -16.06 -5.63
C MET A 281 47.98 -17.30 -6.35
N SER A 282 47.09 -18.05 -5.69
CA SER A 282 46.57 -19.33 -6.16
C SER A 282 45.28 -19.73 -5.42
N PHE A 283 44.38 -20.41 -6.14
CA PHE A 283 43.12 -21.02 -5.68
C PHE A 283 42.17 -20.16 -4.82
N LYS A 284 41.93 -18.91 -5.22
CA LYS A 284 40.57 -18.37 -5.51
C LYS A 284 40.67 -16.89 -5.92
N PRO A 285 40.53 -16.54 -7.22
CA PRO A 285 40.65 -15.16 -7.71
C PRO A 285 39.83 -14.16 -6.90
N GLY A 286 38.55 -14.47 -6.62
CA GLY A 286 37.66 -13.59 -5.85
C GLY A 286 38.11 -13.27 -4.42
N ALA A 287 38.96 -14.07 -3.77
CA ALA A 287 39.49 -13.75 -2.44
C ALA A 287 40.69 -12.78 -2.49
N MET A 288 41.44 -12.80 -3.60
CA MET A 288 42.55 -11.88 -3.85
C MET A 288 42.05 -10.57 -4.46
N LEU A 289 41.10 -10.66 -5.41
CA LEU A 289 40.29 -9.54 -5.88
C LEU A 289 39.47 -8.90 -4.75
N LYS A 290 39.09 -9.60 -3.66
CA LYS A 290 38.50 -8.97 -2.45
C LYS A 290 39.52 -8.51 -1.39
N ASN A 291 40.82 -8.48 -1.72
CA ASN A 291 41.88 -7.91 -0.87
C ASN A 291 42.61 -6.75 -1.57
N ALA A 292 42.94 -6.90 -2.86
CA ALA A 292 43.20 -5.75 -3.73
C ALA A 292 41.93 -4.92 -3.84
N GLY A 293 40.78 -5.57 -4.06
CA GLY A 293 39.48 -4.93 -3.93
C GLY A 293 39.22 -4.36 -2.56
N ARG A 294 39.77 -4.83 -1.43
CA ARG A 294 39.62 -4.11 -0.13
C ARG A 294 40.51 -2.87 0.03
N PHE A 295 41.52 -2.71 -0.80
CA PHE A 295 42.18 -1.42 -0.98
C PHE A 295 41.25 -0.45 -1.76
N PHE A 296 40.34 -0.98 -2.59
CA PHE A 296 39.23 -0.26 -3.25
C PHE A 296 37.88 -0.24 -2.47
N GLU A 297 37.57 -1.17 -1.55
CA GLU A 297 36.34 -1.16 -0.71
C GLU A 297 36.48 -0.13 0.43
N ARG A 298 37.73 0.31 0.70
CA ARG A 298 38.01 1.58 1.37
C ARG A 298 37.57 2.82 0.57
N MET A 299 37.07 2.62 -0.64
CA MET A 299 36.40 3.62 -1.48
C MET A 299 34.93 3.22 -1.82
N THR A 300 34.52 1.94 -1.78
CA THR A 300 33.11 1.51 -2.06
C THR A 300 32.58 0.24 -1.34
N SER A 301 31.34 0.32 -0.82
CA SER A 301 30.34 -0.76 -0.57
C SER A 301 30.61 -1.92 0.44
N ASP A 302 29.64 -2.22 1.32
CA ASP A 302 29.62 -3.42 2.20
C ASP A 302 28.22 -4.09 2.27
N ASP A 303 28.23 -5.41 2.10
CA ASP A 303 27.09 -6.31 1.99
C ASP A 303 26.70 -6.98 3.32
N LYS A 304 27.56 -6.90 4.37
CA LYS A 304 27.25 -7.47 5.69
C LYS A 304 26.32 -6.56 6.47
N LEU A 305 26.66 -5.26 6.58
CA LEU A 305 25.87 -4.24 7.27
C LEU A 305 24.38 -4.35 6.90
N VAL A 306 24.11 -4.39 5.59
CA VAL A 306 22.81 -4.67 4.95
C VAL A 306 22.01 -5.83 5.55
N ASN A 307 22.63 -6.99 5.74
CA ASN A 307 21.94 -8.19 6.20
C ASN A 307 21.67 -8.16 7.72
N ASP A 308 22.53 -7.46 8.47
CA ASP A 308 22.31 -7.20 9.89
C ASP A 308 21.21 -6.14 10.08
N CYS A 309 21.17 -5.11 9.23
CA CYS A 309 20.09 -4.12 9.19
C CYS A 309 18.73 -4.75 8.92
N GLN A 310 18.61 -5.57 7.87
CA GLN A 310 17.34 -6.21 7.53
C GLN A 310 16.79 -7.01 8.72
N LYS A 311 17.63 -7.78 9.41
CA LYS A 311 17.24 -8.52 10.63
C LYS A 311 16.91 -7.62 11.82
N ALA A 312 17.60 -6.49 11.97
CA ALA A 312 17.31 -5.54 13.05
C ALA A 312 15.93 -4.89 12.88
N PHE A 313 15.52 -4.58 11.65
CA PHE A 313 14.16 -4.10 11.33
C PHE A 313 13.11 -5.22 11.42
N GLU A 314 13.39 -6.42 10.90
CA GLU A 314 12.50 -7.60 11.00
C GLU A 314 12.25 -8.06 12.45
N ALA A 315 13.07 -7.62 13.41
CA ALA A 315 12.96 -7.95 14.83
C ALA A 315 12.72 -6.72 15.74
N GLU A 316 12.37 -5.56 15.16
CA GLU A 316 12.08 -4.28 15.86
C GLU A 316 13.15 -3.87 16.91
N ASN A 317 14.40 -4.26 16.72
CA ASN A 317 15.44 -4.15 17.74
C ASN A 317 16.08 -2.74 17.73
N GLN A 318 15.50 -1.83 18.50
CA GLN A 318 15.89 -0.41 18.52
C GLN A 318 17.38 -0.18 18.85
N ASP A 319 18.01 -0.99 19.69
CA ASP A 319 19.43 -0.84 20.03
C ASP A 319 20.35 -1.24 18.87
N ALA A 320 20.04 -2.35 18.19
CA ALA A 320 20.76 -2.76 16.98
C ALA A 320 20.58 -1.70 15.86
N ILE A 321 19.36 -1.21 15.68
CA ILE A 321 19.02 -0.13 14.74
C ILE A 321 19.83 1.16 15.05
N ASN A 322 19.93 1.55 16.33
CA ASN A 322 20.71 2.72 16.74
C ASN A 322 22.22 2.58 16.49
N GLU A 323 22.83 1.41 16.74
CA GLU A 323 24.26 1.19 16.48
C GLU A 323 24.56 1.11 14.96
N ILE A 324 23.64 0.57 14.15
CA ILE A 324 23.70 0.66 12.68
C ILE A 324 23.75 2.13 12.23
N VAL A 325 22.88 2.97 12.78
CA VAL A 325 22.79 4.40 12.45
C VAL A 325 24.04 5.15 12.90
N ARG A 326 24.64 4.75 14.02
CA ARG A 326 25.94 5.24 14.46
C ARG A 326 27.06 4.89 13.46
N VAL A 327 27.08 3.66 12.93
CA VAL A 327 28.04 3.25 11.89
C VAL A 327 27.84 4.07 10.60
N LEU A 328 26.60 4.25 10.15
CA LEU A 328 26.29 5.07 8.97
C LEU A 328 26.71 6.53 9.18
N ARG A 329 26.33 7.16 10.31
CA ARG A 329 26.71 8.54 10.64
C ARG A 329 28.22 8.72 10.82
N ALA A 330 28.93 7.73 11.37
CA ALA A 330 30.39 7.77 11.48
C ALA A 330 31.11 7.68 10.12
N GLY A 331 30.45 7.13 9.08
CA GLY A 331 30.91 7.16 7.70
C GLY A 331 30.57 8.44 6.93
N HIS A 332 29.63 9.26 7.41
CA HIS A 332 29.20 10.48 6.72
C HIS A 332 30.21 11.62 6.90
N ARG A 333 30.96 11.90 5.83
CA ARG A 333 31.25 13.30 5.48
C ARG A 333 29.96 13.97 4.98
N SER A 334 29.98 15.31 4.90
CA SER A 334 28.88 16.12 4.33
C SER A 334 28.36 15.53 3.01
N PRO A 335 27.03 15.55 2.74
CA PRO A 335 26.43 15.10 1.47
C PRO A 335 26.72 16.05 0.27
N GLU A 336 27.88 16.71 0.29
CA GLU A 336 28.37 17.62 -0.75
C GLU A 336 29.38 16.95 -1.71
N LYS A 337 29.75 15.68 -1.47
CA LYS A 337 30.49 14.88 -2.46
C LYS A 337 30.19 13.38 -2.35
N LEU A 338 29.49 12.84 -3.34
CA LEU A 338 29.27 11.39 -3.51
C LEU A 338 29.57 11.02 -4.96
N GLU A 339 30.85 11.09 -5.30
CA GLU A 339 31.38 10.97 -6.66
C GLU A 339 31.29 9.51 -7.17
N ILE A 340 30.06 9.07 -7.48
CA ILE A 340 29.74 7.74 -8.01
C ILE A 340 30.20 7.67 -9.47
N ARG A 341 31.38 7.09 -9.67
CA ARG A 341 31.98 6.88 -11.00
C ARG A 341 31.31 5.70 -11.72
N GLU A 342 31.33 5.75 -13.05
CA GLU A 342 30.54 4.93 -13.99
C GLU A 342 30.32 3.46 -13.59
N LEU A 343 29.04 3.08 -13.42
CA LEU A 343 28.63 1.67 -13.34
C LEU A 343 28.56 1.08 -14.76
N SER A 344 29.71 0.64 -15.29
CA SER A 344 29.85 0.18 -16.67
C SER A 344 29.23 -1.19 -16.94
N GLY A 345 28.56 -1.32 -18.09
CA GLY A 345 28.36 -2.62 -18.77
C GLY A 345 26.89 -3.03 -18.97
N GLY A 346 26.49 -3.25 -20.22
CA GLY A 346 25.26 -3.95 -20.59
C GLY A 346 24.52 -3.26 -21.74
N TYR A 347 24.56 -3.88 -22.92
CA TYR A 347 23.87 -3.44 -24.13
C TYR A 347 22.34 -3.37 -23.90
N PHE A 348 21.60 -2.33 -24.29
CA PHE A 348 21.97 -1.02 -24.85
C PHE A 348 21.42 0.11 -23.96
N GLY A 349 22.09 1.27 -23.97
CA GLY A 349 21.80 2.43 -23.12
C GLY A 349 23.03 2.81 -22.31
N GLU A 350 23.59 4.00 -22.57
CA GLU A 350 24.85 4.46 -21.97
C GLU A 350 24.74 4.67 -20.45
N THR A 351 25.86 4.53 -19.73
CA THR A 351 25.95 4.93 -18.32
C THR A 351 26.27 6.42 -18.25
N ARG A 352 25.24 7.29 -18.37
CA ARG A 352 25.45 8.74 -18.27
C ARG A 352 25.62 9.20 -16.83
N SER A 353 26.80 9.74 -16.53
CA SER A 353 27.08 10.49 -15.31
C SER A 353 26.63 11.94 -15.49
N LEU A 354 25.51 12.33 -14.90
CA LEU A 354 24.97 13.69 -14.98
C LEU A 354 25.80 14.68 -14.16
N SER A 355 26.76 15.36 -14.79
CA SER A 355 27.48 16.47 -14.17
C SER A 355 26.64 17.76 -14.17
N HIS A 356 26.56 18.40 -13.00
CA HIS A 356 25.96 19.71 -12.74
C HIS A 356 24.42 19.82 -12.75
N THR A 357 23.83 19.65 -11.56
CA THR A 357 22.75 20.53 -11.09
C THR A 357 23.24 21.27 -9.83
N GLN A 358 22.72 22.47 -9.56
CA GLN A 358 23.12 23.23 -8.35
C GLN A 358 22.28 22.77 -7.14
N GLY A 359 22.90 22.00 -6.24
CA GLY A 359 22.35 21.71 -4.90
C GLY A 359 22.30 20.22 -4.54
N GLY A 360 23.46 19.65 -4.19
CA GLY A 360 23.63 18.25 -3.77
C GLY A 360 23.98 17.31 -4.92
N GLU A 361 25.01 16.48 -4.74
CA GLU A 361 25.40 15.48 -5.75
C GLU A 361 24.51 14.24 -5.64
N VAL A 362 23.88 13.85 -6.75
CA VAL A 362 23.01 12.67 -6.86
C VAL A 362 23.43 11.88 -8.08
N ALA A 363 23.51 10.55 -7.99
CA ALA A 363 23.91 9.72 -9.11
C ALA A 363 23.06 8.46 -9.25
N GLY A 364 22.92 8.01 -10.50
CA GLY A 364 22.12 6.87 -10.86
C GLY A 364 22.67 6.02 -12.00
N PHE A 365 21.95 4.94 -12.32
CA PHE A 365 22.45 3.89 -13.21
C PHE A 365 21.34 3.26 -14.06
N THR A 366 21.71 2.82 -15.27
CA THR A 366 20.75 2.43 -16.31
C THR A 366 20.45 0.92 -16.36
N TRP A 367 19.16 0.59 -16.52
CA TRP A 367 18.61 -0.77 -16.46
C TRP A 367 17.41 -0.94 -17.40
N ASN A 368 17.56 -1.68 -18.52
CA ASN A 368 16.42 -2.11 -19.35
C ASN A 368 15.47 -0.96 -19.78
N LYS A 369 16.01 0.08 -20.43
CA LYS A 369 15.35 1.38 -20.68
C LYS A 369 14.98 2.19 -19.42
N ARG A 370 15.56 1.91 -18.26
CA ARG A 370 15.37 2.66 -16.99
C ARG A 370 16.65 3.30 -16.43
N TYR A 371 16.54 4.20 -15.45
CA TYR A 371 17.62 4.85 -14.70
C TYR A 371 17.22 5.02 -13.22
N ILE A 372 17.95 4.43 -12.28
CA ILE A 372 17.64 4.54 -10.82
C ILE A 372 18.62 5.48 -10.14
N THR A 373 18.15 6.40 -9.28
CA THR A 373 18.97 7.34 -8.50
C THR A 373 18.40 7.54 -7.07
N PHE A 374 19.25 7.81 -6.07
CA PHE A 374 18.90 7.81 -4.65
C PHE A 374 19.13 9.19 -3.99
N TYR A 375 18.19 9.62 -3.16
CA TYR A 375 18.23 10.88 -2.40
C TYR A 375 18.32 10.60 -0.89
N ALA A 376 18.34 11.64 -0.06
CA ALA A 376 18.50 11.51 1.39
C ALA A 376 17.29 10.82 2.08
N ASP A 377 16.11 10.99 1.51
CA ASP A 377 14.80 10.66 2.08
C ASP A 377 13.87 9.92 1.11
N PHE A 378 14.27 9.72 -0.17
CA PHE A 378 13.52 8.95 -1.17
C PHE A 378 14.42 8.34 -2.26
N PHE A 379 13.87 7.56 -3.19
CA PHE A 379 14.59 7.11 -4.40
C PHE A 379 13.70 7.09 -5.66
N VAL A 380 14.34 7.21 -6.83
CA VAL A 380 13.74 7.47 -8.15
C VAL A 380 14.10 6.35 -9.14
N LEU A 381 13.14 5.84 -9.92
CA LEU A 381 13.28 4.78 -10.94
C LEU A 381 12.80 5.23 -12.35
N MET A 382 13.56 6.10 -13.05
CA MET A 382 13.15 6.71 -14.33
C MET A 382 13.26 5.85 -15.59
N GLU A 383 12.73 6.30 -16.74
CA GLU A 383 13.03 5.70 -18.05
C GLU A 383 14.08 6.49 -18.84
N LEU A 384 14.92 5.79 -19.60
CA LEU A 384 16.10 6.32 -20.31
C LEU A 384 15.73 7.32 -21.40
N ASP A 385 14.65 7.02 -22.13
CA ASP A 385 14.10 7.91 -23.15
C ASP A 385 13.63 9.25 -22.52
N ASP A 386 13.22 9.24 -21.24
CA ASP A 386 12.79 10.42 -20.46
C ASP A 386 13.95 11.15 -19.76
N LEU A 387 15.13 10.51 -19.66
CA LEU A 387 16.40 11.08 -19.18
C LEU A 387 17.09 11.85 -20.32
N GLU A 388 17.15 11.24 -21.51
CA GLU A 388 17.73 11.87 -22.70
C GLU A 388 17.01 13.17 -23.11
N ASN A 389 15.69 13.27 -22.89
CA ASN A 389 14.94 14.48 -23.17
C ASN A 389 15.22 15.57 -22.12
N TRP A 390 15.36 15.20 -20.85
CA TRP A 390 15.73 16.11 -19.76
C TRP A 390 17.11 16.76 -19.99
N GLU A 391 18.07 16.02 -20.53
CA GLU A 391 19.39 16.56 -20.90
C GLU A 391 19.37 17.50 -22.13
N LYS A 392 18.46 17.29 -23.10
CA LYS A 392 18.46 18.03 -24.38
C LYS A 392 17.90 19.46 -24.27
N GLU A 393 17.10 19.73 -23.25
CA GLU A 393 16.37 21.01 -23.12
C GLU A 393 17.10 22.07 -22.25
N ASN A 394 18.23 21.72 -21.61
CA ASN A 394 18.97 22.60 -20.67
C ASN A 394 18.11 23.14 -19.50
N GLY A 395 17.20 22.30 -18.99
CA GLY A 395 16.30 22.60 -17.88
C GLY A 395 14.86 22.83 -18.35
N PRO A 396 13.89 22.08 -17.79
CA PRO A 396 13.27 22.58 -16.54
C PRO A 396 13.84 22.04 -15.22
N ASN A 397 13.21 22.45 -14.11
CA ASN A 397 13.72 22.40 -12.74
C ASN A 397 13.94 20.98 -12.16
N LYS A 398 14.56 20.90 -10.96
CA LYS A 398 14.64 19.70 -10.10
C LYS A 398 13.29 18.97 -9.96
N ASP A 399 12.20 19.73 -10.04
CA ASP A 399 10.81 19.29 -10.09
C ASP A 399 10.57 18.14 -11.09
N MET A 400 11.43 17.90 -12.10
CA MET A 400 11.32 16.75 -13.03
C MET A 400 12.00 15.43 -12.58
N LEU A 401 12.50 15.34 -11.34
CA LEU A 401 13.33 14.20 -10.88
C LEU A 401 12.69 13.33 -9.79
N ALA A 402 12.09 13.96 -8.77
CA ALA A 402 10.65 13.95 -8.44
C ALA A 402 9.74 12.77 -8.84
N ASP A 403 10.05 12.17 -9.97
CA ASP A 403 9.10 11.77 -10.97
C ASP A 403 8.97 10.24 -11.02
N TYR A 404 9.73 9.51 -10.23
CA TYR A 404 9.62 8.04 -10.16
C TYR A 404 9.80 7.58 -8.72
N ILE A 405 9.28 8.40 -7.81
CA ILE A 405 9.58 8.34 -6.39
C ILE A 405 8.86 7.18 -5.72
N PHE A 406 9.67 6.34 -5.08
CA PHE A 406 9.24 5.50 -3.99
C PHE A 406 9.45 6.30 -2.69
N LEU A 407 8.35 6.79 -2.12
CA LEU A 407 8.36 7.30 -0.75
C LEU A 407 8.51 6.13 0.23
N PRO A 408 9.45 6.20 1.18
CA PRO A 408 9.57 5.23 2.26
C PRO A 408 8.53 5.50 3.35
N ASP A 409 7.39 4.81 3.30
CA ASP A 409 6.44 4.75 4.42
C ASP A 409 6.96 3.85 5.55
N VAL A 410 6.36 3.86 6.76
CA VAL A 410 6.81 2.95 7.83
C VAL A 410 6.59 1.46 7.49
N ASN A 411 5.88 1.15 6.39
CA ASN A 411 5.52 -0.20 5.97
C ASN A 411 6.37 -0.75 4.82
N PHE A 412 7.18 0.05 4.11
CA PHE A 412 8.04 -0.51 3.08
C PHE A 412 9.05 -1.48 3.68
N SER A 413 9.31 -2.53 2.94
CA SER A 413 10.22 -3.62 3.23
C SER A 413 11.07 -3.88 2.00
N TRP A 414 12.13 -4.63 2.17
CA TRP A 414 12.88 -5.18 1.05
C TRP A 414 13.30 -6.59 1.39
N LYS A 415 13.48 -7.40 0.36
CA LYS A 415 14.01 -8.74 0.47
C LYS A 415 15.07 -8.92 -0.59
N ARG A 416 16.28 -9.29 -0.20
CA ARG A 416 17.28 -9.73 -1.17
C ARG A 416 16.86 -11.08 -1.73
N MET A 417 16.62 -11.14 -3.04
CA MET A 417 16.16 -12.34 -3.74
C MET A 417 17.32 -13.18 -4.28
N SER A 418 18.45 -12.54 -4.63
CA SER A 418 19.70 -13.19 -5.01
C SER A 418 20.90 -12.26 -4.74
N GLU A 419 22.14 -12.67 -5.04
CA GLU A 419 23.28 -11.75 -4.98
C GLU A 419 23.02 -10.47 -5.81
N MET A 420 22.18 -10.56 -6.85
CA MET A 420 21.96 -9.57 -7.90
C MET A 420 20.58 -8.88 -7.84
N GLU A 421 19.70 -9.23 -6.89
CA GLU A 421 18.28 -8.82 -6.93
C GLU A 421 17.74 -8.41 -5.56
N ILE A 422 17.06 -7.26 -5.54
CA ILE A 422 16.37 -6.71 -4.38
C ILE A 422 14.90 -6.54 -4.74
N MET A 423 14.02 -7.18 -3.98
CA MET A 423 12.58 -7.04 -4.07
C MET A 423 12.14 -6.03 -3.02
N VAL A 424 11.94 -4.77 -3.41
CA VAL A 424 11.40 -3.71 -2.54
C VAL A 424 9.88 -3.76 -2.62
N THR A 425 9.21 -3.83 -1.47
CA THR A 425 7.75 -3.97 -1.38
C THR A 425 7.19 -3.00 -0.34
N ASN A 426 6.23 -2.16 -0.73
CA ASN A 426 5.40 -1.39 0.21
C ASN A 426 3.95 -1.89 0.17
N ARG A 427 3.03 -1.22 0.87
CA ARG A 427 1.60 -1.58 0.91
C ARG A 427 0.93 -1.65 -0.47
N SER A 428 1.49 -0.95 -1.45
CA SER A 428 0.89 -0.73 -2.76
C SER A 428 1.58 -1.53 -3.88
N ARG A 429 2.92 -1.61 -3.87
CA ARG A 429 3.73 -2.09 -5.02
C ARG A 429 4.84 -3.04 -4.60
N GLU A 430 5.35 -3.79 -5.58
CA GLU A 430 6.64 -4.49 -5.52
C GLU A 430 7.51 -4.09 -6.70
N CYS A 431 8.80 -3.88 -6.44
CA CYS A 431 9.82 -3.58 -7.44
C CYS A 431 10.99 -4.54 -7.24
N THR A 432 11.24 -5.44 -8.20
CA THR A 432 12.46 -6.26 -8.22
C THR A 432 13.56 -5.51 -8.98
N ILE A 433 14.42 -4.84 -8.22
CA ILE A 433 15.62 -4.17 -8.70
C ILE A 433 16.69 -5.23 -8.98
N ARG A 434 16.91 -5.57 -10.26
CA ARG A 434 17.97 -6.49 -10.70
C ARG A 434 19.21 -5.70 -11.11
N VAL A 435 20.25 -5.73 -10.28
CA VAL A 435 21.55 -5.11 -10.57
C VAL A 435 22.44 -6.02 -11.44
N LYS A 436 23.45 -5.41 -12.08
CA LYS A 436 24.40 -6.12 -12.97
C LYS A 436 25.72 -6.53 -12.27
N GLN A 437 26.01 -5.94 -11.10
CA GLN A 437 27.09 -6.33 -10.19
C GLN A 437 26.51 -6.38 -8.77
N LYS A 438 26.90 -7.35 -7.94
CA LYS A 438 26.30 -7.57 -6.61
C LYS A 438 26.69 -6.50 -5.60
N GLU A 439 27.79 -5.82 -5.84
CA GLU A 439 28.30 -4.71 -5.05
C GLU A 439 27.31 -3.52 -5.09
N HIS A 440 26.56 -3.37 -6.20
CA HIS A 440 25.46 -2.39 -6.29
C HIS A 440 24.23 -2.82 -5.47
N CYS A 441 24.02 -4.13 -5.31
CA CYS A 441 22.98 -4.70 -4.44
C CYS A 441 23.21 -4.19 -3.00
N SER A 442 24.47 -4.25 -2.54
CA SER A 442 24.89 -3.72 -1.24
C SER A 442 24.57 -2.23 -1.07
N VAL A 443 24.96 -1.39 -2.03
CA VAL A 443 24.77 0.08 -1.93
C VAL A 443 23.29 0.45 -1.88
N ILE A 444 22.44 -0.18 -2.71
CA ILE A 444 21.00 0.06 -2.73
C ILE A 444 20.37 -0.40 -1.41
N LEU A 445 20.74 -1.59 -0.92
CA LEU A 445 20.26 -2.10 0.35
C LEU A 445 20.68 -1.20 1.53
N GLN A 446 21.89 -0.63 1.53
CA GLN A 446 22.31 0.35 2.55
C GLN A 446 21.42 1.60 2.56
N HIS A 447 21.05 2.14 1.40
CA HIS A 447 20.13 3.27 1.30
C HIS A 447 18.73 2.89 1.79
N LEU A 448 18.18 1.75 1.38
CA LEU A 448 16.89 1.25 1.86
C LEU A 448 16.88 1.09 3.40
N CYS A 449 17.97 0.62 4.00
CA CYS A 449 18.11 0.55 5.46
C CYS A 449 18.08 1.94 6.12
N ALA A 450 18.77 2.93 5.55
CA ALA A 450 18.78 4.30 6.07
C ALA A 450 17.38 4.95 5.96
N LEU A 451 16.73 4.83 4.80
CA LEU A 451 15.38 5.33 4.56
C LEU A 451 14.35 4.72 5.54
N LYS A 452 14.45 3.42 5.81
CA LYS A 452 13.58 2.73 6.79
C LYS A 452 13.77 3.26 8.21
N TYR A 453 15.01 3.52 8.62
CA TYR A 453 15.28 4.13 9.93
C TYR A 453 14.64 5.52 10.05
N LEU A 454 14.84 6.37 9.05
CA LEU A 454 14.31 7.73 9.02
C LEU A 454 12.78 7.75 9.10
N ALA A 455 12.12 6.87 8.35
CA ALA A 455 10.67 6.68 8.40
C ALA A 455 10.21 6.18 9.79
N MET A 456 10.78 5.08 10.30
CA MET A 456 10.36 4.48 11.59
C MET A 456 10.58 5.40 12.80
N ASN A 457 11.54 6.33 12.73
CA ASN A 457 11.90 7.21 13.84
C ASN A 457 11.43 8.66 13.64
N ASN A 458 10.66 8.92 12.57
CA ASN A 458 10.14 10.24 12.19
C ASN A 458 11.22 11.36 12.13
N LEU A 459 12.46 11.00 11.79
CA LEU A 459 13.60 11.91 11.81
C LEU A 459 13.63 12.91 10.65
N ASN A 460 12.74 12.76 9.67
CA ASN A 460 12.57 13.68 8.54
C ASN A 460 11.68 14.90 8.87
N GLY A 461 11.25 15.07 10.14
CA GLY A 461 10.53 16.26 10.60
C GLY A 461 9.05 16.06 10.90
N CYS A 462 8.48 14.90 10.57
CA CYS A 462 7.17 14.51 11.11
C CYS A 462 7.24 14.28 12.63
N SER A 463 6.14 14.52 13.34
CA SER A 463 6.14 14.54 14.81
C SER A 463 6.24 13.14 15.44
N SER A 464 6.88 13.08 16.62
CA SER A 464 7.08 11.87 17.44
C SER A 464 5.86 10.93 17.53
N PRO A 465 6.03 9.59 17.61
CA PRO A 465 4.95 8.61 17.75
C PRO A 465 4.25 8.67 19.12
N ILE A 466 3.52 9.76 19.35
CA ILE A 466 2.29 9.73 20.14
C ILE A 466 1.34 8.77 19.41
N LYS A 467 0.66 7.86 20.11
CA LYS A 467 -0.41 7.05 19.55
C LYS A 467 -1.59 7.97 19.17
N GLN A 468 -1.58 8.49 17.94
CA GLN A 468 -2.74 9.20 17.37
C GLN A 468 -3.88 8.19 17.13
N PRO A 469 -5.15 8.62 17.18
CA PRO A 469 -6.32 7.76 16.91
C PRO A 469 -6.52 7.51 15.40
N ILE A 470 -5.42 7.37 14.67
CA ILE A 470 -5.36 7.33 13.21
C ILE A 470 -4.61 6.05 12.83
N SER A 471 -5.25 5.22 11.99
CA SER A 471 -4.68 4.03 11.39
C SER A 471 -3.80 4.41 10.19
N GLU A 472 -2.65 3.76 10.05
CA GLU A 472 -1.68 4.02 8.99
C GLU A 472 -2.28 3.82 7.58
N SER A 473 -1.86 4.62 6.60
CA SER A 473 -2.13 4.43 5.16
C SER A 473 -0.84 4.14 4.38
N SER A 474 -0.94 3.83 3.08
CA SER A 474 0.20 3.91 2.15
C SER A 474 0.71 5.35 1.94
N PHE A 475 -0.05 6.36 2.37
CA PHE A 475 0.39 7.76 2.46
C PHE A 475 0.70 8.13 3.93
N PRO A 476 1.78 8.87 4.21
CA PRO A 476 2.15 9.29 5.57
C PRO A 476 1.30 10.47 6.05
N VAL A 477 1.38 10.78 7.35
CA VAL A 477 0.81 12.02 7.90
C VAL A 477 1.68 13.22 7.49
N ARG A 478 1.07 14.21 6.85
CA ARG A 478 1.65 15.45 6.33
C ARG A 478 1.38 16.62 7.27
N PRO A 479 2.33 16.98 8.17
CA PRO A 479 2.18 18.14 9.03
C PRO A 479 2.22 19.44 8.20
N HIS A 480 1.62 20.50 8.75
CA HIS A 480 1.61 21.84 8.15
C HIS A 480 1.02 21.90 6.72
N THR A 481 0.02 21.06 6.45
CA THR A 481 -0.77 21.08 5.20
C THR A 481 -1.75 22.25 5.24
N PRO A 482 -1.67 23.24 4.32
CA PRO A 482 -2.71 24.24 4.14
C PRO A 482 -3.96 23.55 3.55
N ALA A 483 -5.10 23.68 4.24
CA ALA A 483 -6.35 23.07 3.82
C ALA A 483 -7.52 24.06 3.88
N LYS A 484 -8.48 23.88 2.96
CA LYS A 484 -9.74 24.63 2.92
C LYS A 484 -10.89 23.69 2.54
N TRP A 485 -11.95 23.70 3.33
CA TRP A 485 -13.19 22.97 3.02
C TRP A 485 -14.07 23.77 2.03
N TYR A 486 -14.95 23.05 1.34
CA TYR A 486 -16.04 23.60 0.55
C TYR A 486 -17.33 22.88 0.90
N ILE A 487 -18.44 23.61 0.78
CA ILE A 487 -19.79 23.09 0.93
C ILE A 487 -20.55 23.49 -0.33
N CYS A 488 -21.15 22.51 -0.99
CA CYS A 488 -21.71 22.59 -2.35
C CYS A 488 -20.67 22.95 -3.44
N GLY A 489 -21.12 22.87 -4.69
CA GLY A 489 -20.27 22.98 -5.87
C GLY A 489 -19.83 24.41 -6.26
N ASP A 490 -20.45 25.47 -5.75
CA ASP A 490 -20.17 26.83 -6.25
C ASP A 490 -18.76 27.32 -5.94
N ALA A 491 -18.35 27.33 -4.67
CA ALA A 491 -17.02 27.74 -4.26
C ALA A 491 -15.94 26.74 -4.70
N TYR A 492 -16.27 25.44 -4.70
CA TYR A 492 -15.41 24.34 -5.15
C TYR A 492 -15.05 24.47 -6.64
N MET A 493 -16.05 24.44 -7.53
CA MET A 493 -15.81 24.51 -8.98
C MET A 493 -15.23 25.87 -9.39
N SER A 494 -15.61 26.94 -8.70
CA SER A 494 -15.06 28.28 -8.95
C SER A 494 -13.56 28.34 -8.64
N ASN A 495 -13.11 27.84 -7.48
CA ASN A 495 -11.69 27.86 -7.13
C ASN A 495 -10.86 26.81 -7.90
N LEU A 496 -11.46 25.68 -8.27
CA LEU A 496 -10.84 24.75 -9.21
C LEU A 496 -10.63 25.40 -10.59
N ALA A 497 -11.60 26.16 -11.09
CA ALA A 497 -11.46 26.88 -12.36
C ALA A 497 -10.33 27.92 -12.33
N ASP A 498 -10.19 28.69 -11.24
CA ASP A 498 -9.05 29.59 -11.06
C ASP A 498 -7.73 28.84 -10.99
N SER A 499 -7.71 27.67 -10.35
CA SER A 499 -6.49 26.87 -10.20
C SER A 499 -6.08 26.25 -11.54
N ILE A 500 -7.02 25.77 -12.37
CA ILE A 500 -6.74 25.35 -13.76
C ILE A 500 -6.30 26.54 -14.64
N GLU A 501 -6.80 27.76 -14.37
CA GLU A 501 -6.34 28.94 -15.08
C GLU A 501 -4.91 29.39 -14.68
N ALA A 502 -4.54 29.19 -13.42
CA ALA A 502 -3.17 29.37 -12.92
C ALA A 502 -2.22 28.21 -13.27
N ALA A 503 -2.74 27.06 -13.72
CA ALA A 503 -1.94 25.88 -14.03
C ALA A 503 -0.88 26.15 -15.11
N SER A 504 0.29 25.56 -14.91
CA SER A 504 1.52 25.83 -15.65
C SER A 504 2.19 24.57 -16.22
N GLU A 505 1.96 23.40 -15.64
CA GLU A 505 2.63 22.15 -16.00
C GLU A 505 1.63 21.05 -16.39
N ARG A 506 0.66 20.74 -15.51
CA ARG A 506 -0.31 19.67 -15.72
C ARG A 506 -1.54 19.72 -14.80
N VAL A 507 -2.62 19.12 -15.28
CA VAL A 507 -3.87 18.91 -14.54
C VAL A 507 -4.28 17.46 -14.63
N PHE A 508 -4.57 16.84 -13.48
CA PHE A 508 -5.18 15.52 -13.38
C PHE A 508 -6.63 15.64 -12.94
N LEU A 509 -7.53 14.90 -13.58
CA LEU A 509 -8.93 14.77 -13.18
C LEU A 509 -9.30 13.28 -13.11
N ALA A 510 -9.86 12.82 -12.00
CA ALA A 510 -10.59 11.56 -11.97
C ALA A 510 -11.95 11.76 -11.33
N ASP A 511 -12.98 11.22 -11.98
CA ASP A 511 -14.38 11.33 -11.60
C ASP A 511 -15.09 9.99 -11.83
N TRP A 512 -16.20 9.76 -11.12
CA TRP A 512 -17.13 8.70 -11.45
C TRP A 512 -17.97 9.05 -12.68
N GLN A 513 -18.24 10.35 -12.89
CA GLN A 513 -18.87 10.87 -14.09
C GLN A 513 -18.27 12.22 -14.46
N ILE A 514 -17.99 12.46 -15.75
CA ILE A 514 -17.55 13.79 -16.23
C ILE A 514 -18.52 14.34 -17.28
N SER A 515 -18.88 15.62 -17.17
CA SER A 515 -19.75 16.32 -18.12
C SER A 515 -19.03 17.53 -18.72
N PRO A 516 -18.35 17.40 -19.88
CA PRO A 516 -17.42 18.41 -20.41
C PRO A 516 -17.97 19.83 -20.60
N MET A 517 -19.29 19.98 -20.75
CA MET A 517 -19.92 21.27 -21.05
C MET A 517 -20.61 21.93 -19.84
N ILE A 518 -20.33 21.50 -18.60
CA ILE A 518 -20.78 22.23 -17.39
C ILE A 518 -20.01 23.55 -17.20
N TYR A 519 -20.65 24.51 -16.53
CA TYR A 519 -20.04 25.79 -16.16
C TYR A 519 -19.53 25.74 -14.72
N LEU A 520 -18.23 26.01 -14.53
CA LEU A 520 -17.56 25.97 -13.24
C LEU A 520 -17.77 27.27 -12.43
N LYS A 521 -17.94 28.41 -13.11
CA LYS A 521 -18.39 29.69 -12.54
C LYS A 521 -19.68 30.14 -13.21
N ARG A 522 -20.60 30.68 -12.41
CA ARG A 522 -21.98 30.98 -12.80
C ARG A 522 -22.45 32.26 -12.11
N ASN A 523 -23.36 33.01 -12.74
CA ASN A 523 -23.97 34.17 -12.08
C ASN A 523 -25.40 33.84 -11.63
N TYR A 524 -25.58 33.77 -10.32
CA TYR A 524 -26.86 33.53 -9.66
C TYR A 524 -27.39 34.76 -8.88
N GLU A 525 -26.63 35.86 -8.81
CA GLU A 525 -26.99 37.05 -8.01
C GLU A 525 -27.45 38.25 -8.85
N GLY A 526 -27.32 38.17 -10.18
CA GLY A 526 -27.86 39.15 -11.11
C GLY A 526 -26.86 40.22 -11.52
N GLY A 527 -26.27 40.06 -12.70
CA GLY A 527 -25.38 41.05 -13.31
C GLY A 527 -24.71 40.51 -14.57
N ALA A 528 -24.02 41.36 -15.30
CA ALA A 528 -23.13 40.90 -16.36
C ALA A 528 -21.89 40.25 -15.71
N PHE A 529 -21.83 38.91 -15.71
CA PHE A 529 -20.52 38.26 -15.70
C PHE A 529 -19.81 38.71 -16.98
N SER A 530 -18.56 39.15 -16.90
CA SER A 530 -17.84 39.61 -18.08
C SER A 530 -17.59 38.44 -19.04
N THR A 531 -18.43 38.32 -20.07
CA THR A 531 -18.28 37.37 -21.19
C THR A 531 -17.22 37.85 -22.19
N SER A 532 -16.23 38.61 -21.71
CA SER A 532 -15.09 39.17 -22.45
C SER A 532 -14.21 38.04 -23.00
N GLY A 533 -14.58 37.56 -24.19
CA GLY A 533 -14.09 36.34 -24.82
C GLY A 533 -15.08 35.79 -25.86
N ASP A 534 -15.69 36.70 -26.62
CA ASP A 534 -16.51 36.55 -27.85
C ASP A 534 -17.66 35.52 -27.90
N THR A 535 -17.86 34.70 -26.86
CA THR A 535 -18.76 33.52 -26.94
C THR A 535 -19.54 33.22 -25.66
N GLY A 536 -19.24 33.85 -24.52
CA GLY A 536 -19.86 33.54 -23.22
C GLY A 536 -19.46 32.19 -22.60
N THR A 537 -18.82 31.29 -23.35
CA THR A 537 -18.44 29.93 -22.91
C THR A 537 -17.22 29.87 -21.98
N TYR A 538 -16.69 31.01 -21.53
CA TYR A 538 -15.36 31.11 -20.90
C TYR A 538 -15.18 30.17 -19.70
N TRP A 539 -16.11 30.14 -18.74
CA TRP A 539 -16.01 29.31 -17.54
C TRP A 539 -16.56 27.88 -17.69
N ARG A 540 -16.78 27.42 -18.93
CA ARG A 540 -17.19 26.05 -19.22
C ARG A 540 -15.99 25.09 -19.15
N LEU A 541 -16.17 23.91 -18.56
CA LEU A 541 -15.08 22.98 -18.21
C LEU A 541 -14.17 22.64 -19.41
N ASP A 542 -14.74 22.25 -20.54
CA ASP A 542 -14.00 22.01 -21.79
C ASP A 542 -13.21 23.25 -22.25
N GLN A 543 -13.77 24.46 -22.11
CA GLN A 543 -13.13 25.71 -22.50
C GLN A 543 -12.02 26.15 -21.54
N VAL A 544 -12.13 25.82 -20.24
CA VAL A 544 -11.10 26.05 -19.22
C VAL A 544 -9.91 25.10 -19.44
N LEU A 545 -10.16 23.79 -19.55
CA LEU A 545 -9.13 22.78 -19.86
C LEU A 545 -8.44 23.05 -21.20
N LYS A 546 -9.22 23.49 -22.20
CA LYS A 546 -8.73 24.00 -23.49
C LYS A 546 -7.73 25.14 -23.34
N ARG A 547 -8.01 26.16 -22.51
CA ARG A 547 -7.09 27.30 -22.35
C ARG A 547 -5.81 26.90 -21.64
N ALA A 548 -5.90 26.04 -20.62
CA ALA A 548 -4.73 25.43 -20.00
C ALA A 548 -3.89 24.64 -21.02
N ALA A 549 -4.52 23.76 -21.80
CA ALA A 549 -3.83 22.99 -22.84
C ALA A 549 -3.12 23.89 -23.89
N ASN A 550 -3.74 25.02 -24.28
CA ASN A 550 -3.15 26.03 -25.16
C ASN A 550 -1.93 26.75 -24.56
N ARG A 551 -1.84 26.86 -23.23
CA ARG A 551 -0.67 27.40 -22.51
C ARG A 551 0.50 26.40 -22.41
N GLY A 552 0.28 25.13 -22.80
CA GLY A 552 1.27 24.05 -22.67
C GLY A 552 0.94 23.02 -21.59
N VAL A 553 -0.05 23.29 -20.73
CA VAL A 553 -0.43 22.44 -19.59
C VAL A 553 -0.92 21.07 -20.08
N ARG A 554 -0.40 19.99 -19.51
CA ARG A 554 -0.78 18.61 -19.88
C ARG A 554 -2.00 18.15 -19.08
N ILE A 555 -3.10 17.86 -19.76
CA ILE A 555 -4.39 17.51 -19.16
C ILE A 555 -4.61 16.00 -19.24
N TYR A 556 -4.86 15.36 -18.10
CA TYR A 556 -5.08 13.92 -17.99
C TYR A 556 -6.39 13.63 -17.26
N ILE A 557 -7.25 12.82 -17.86
CA ILE A 557 -8.62 12.58 -17.37
C ILE A 557 -8.90 11.08 -17.31
N LEU A 558 -9.11 10.53 -16.11
CA LEU A 558 -9.34 9.09 -15.88
C LEU A 558 -10.71 8.86 -15.24
N VAL A 559 -11.69 8.49 -16.06
CA VAL A 559 -13.10 8.37 -15.65
C VAL A 559 -13.49 6.90 -15.48
N TYR A 560 -14.51 6.61 -14.67
CA TYR A 560 -15.16 5.30 -14.70
C TYR A 560 -15.73 4.98 -16.11
N GLN A 561 -15.48 3.77 -16.62
CA GLN A 561 -16.12 3.25 -17.81
C GLN A 561 -17.50 2.68 -17.45
N ASP A 562 -18.57 3.41 -17.75
CA ASP A 562 -19.92 2.98 -17.44
C ASP A 562 -20.39 1.83 -18.36
N PRO A 563 -21.02 0.77 -17.81
CA PRO A 563 -21.94 -0.08 -18.55
C PRO A 563 -23.11 0.74 -19.10
N THR A 564 -23.52 0.46 -20.34
CA THR A 564 -24.54 1.23 -21.06
C THR A 564 -25.85 1.45 -20.27
N ALA A 565 -26.22 0.49 -19.42
CA ALA A 565 -27.42 0.52 -18.58
C ALA A 565 -27.42 1.59 -17.46
N LEU A 566 -26.25 2.06 -17.02
CA LEU A 566 -26.15 3.20 -16.08
C LEU A 566 -26.32 4.55 -16.79
N GLY A 567 -25.98 4.63 -18.07
CA GLY A 567 -26.20 5.83 -18.89
C GLY A 567 -25.36 7.06 -18.51
N LEU A 568 -24.21 6.89 -17.85
CA LEU A 568 -23.36 8.00 -17.41
C LEU A 568 -22.67 8.72 -18.57
N LYS A 569 -22.41 7.96 -19.65
CA LYS A 569 -21.87 8.42 -20.94
C LYS A 569 -20.43 8.95 -20.86
N ASN A 570 -19.61 8.34 -20.01
CA ASN A 570 -18.20 8.72 -19.82
C ASN A 570 -17.34 8.39 -21.06
N TYR A 571 -17.66 7.32 -21.78
CA TYR A 571 -17.01 7.02 -23.06
C TYR A 571 -17.31 8.10 -24.11
N GLU A 572 -18.57 8.51 -24.26
CA GLU A 572 -18.97 9.59 -25.15
C GLU A 572 -18.45 10.97 -24.71
N ALA A 573 -18.34 11.23 -23.39
CA ALA A 573 -17.76 12.45 -22.82
C ALA A 573 -16.26 12.58 -23.13
N THR A 574 -15.48 11.53 -22.84
CA THR A 574 -14.05 11.52 -23.17
C THR A 574 -13.83 11.50 -24.69
N LYS A 575 -14.72 10.87 -25.47
CA LYS A 575 -14.72 10.95 -26.95
C LYS A 575 -15.01 12.36 -27.45
N TYR A 576 -15.95 13.10 -26.84
CA TYR A 576 -16.20 14.51 -27.16
C TYR A 576 -14.96 15.36 -26.94
N LEU A 577 -14.26 15.17 -25.81
CA LEU A 577 -13.00 15.86 -25.51
C LEU A 577 -11.91 15.56 -26.55
N ARG A 578 -11.79 14.30 -27.01
CA ARG A 578 -10.82 13.87 -28.04
C ARG A 578 -11.15 14.33 -29.48
N GLU A 579 -12.44 14.37 -29.85
CA GLU A 579 -12.89 14.47 -31.26
C GLU A 579 -13.71 15.72 -31.61
N LYS A 580 -14.40 16.33 -30.65
CA LYS A 580 -15.50 17.30 -30.90
C LYS A 580 -15.26 18.68 -30.35
N CYS A 581 -14.42 18.83 -29.32
CA CYS A 581 -13.72 20.09 -29.13
C CYS A 581 -13.00 20.47 -30.44
N LEU A 582 -12.81 21.77 -30.70
CA LEU A 582 -12.04 22.36 -31.84
C LEU A 582 -10.53 22.00 -31.85
N TRP A 583 -10.17 20.81 -31.36
CA TRP A 583 -8.92 20.41 -30.72
C TRP A 583 -8.47 19.04 -31.26
N LYS A 584 -8.64 18.82 -32.57
CA LYS A 584 -8.38 17.54 -33.27
C LYS A 584 -6.98 17.00 -32.93
N LYS A 585 -6.92 16.03 -32.01
CA LYS A 585 -5.67 15.46 -31.46
C LYS A 585 -4.72 16.53 -30.88
N HIS A 586 -5.22 17.43 -30.04
CA HIS A 586 -4.35 18.36 -29.31
C HIS A 586 -3.30 17.58 -28.48
N ALA A 587 -2.02 17.94 -28.63
CA ALA A 587 -0.91 17.14 -28.12
C ALA A 587 -0.90 16.95 -26.59
N ASN A 588 -1.52 17.89 -25.85
CA ASN A 588 -1.49 17.94 -24.39
C ASN A 588 -2.79 17.42 -23.73
N LEU A 589 -3.67 16.70 -24.43
CA LEU A 589 -4.94 16.19 -23.87
C LEU A 589 -5.01 14.66 -23.93
N PHE A 590 -5.08 14.05 -22.75
CA PHE A 590 -5.11 12.60 -22.56
C PHE A 590 -6.36 12.21 -21.77
N THR A 591 -7.03 11.14 -22.21
CA THR A 591 -8.29 10.69 -21.59
C THR A 591 -8.34 9.17 -21.60
N LEU A 592 -8.76 8.57 -20.49
CA LEU A 592 -8.90 7.12 -20.30
C LEU A 592 -10.21 6.81 -19.57
N THR A 593 -10.72 5.60 -19.80
CA THR A 593 -11.86 5.03 -19.08
C THR A 593 -11.52 3.60 -18.61
N HIS A 594 -11.95 3.23 -17.41
CA HIS A 594 -11.66 1.92 -16.80
C HIS A 594 -12.80 1.50 -15.85
N PRO A 595 -13.11 0.19 -15.66
CA PRO A 595 -12.52 -1.00 -16.28
C PRO A 595 -12.90 -1.19 -17.76
N THR A 596 -12.11 -1.97 -18.50
CA THR A 596 -12.51 -2.43 -19.84
C THR A 596 -13.71 -3.37 -19.74
N LEU A 597 -14.76 -3.12 -20.54
CA LEU A 597 -16.07 -3.80 -20.47
C LEU A 597 -16.02 -5.31 -20.70
N ASP A 598 -14.95 -5.85 -21.29
CA ASP A 598 -14.76 -7.29 -21.55
C ASP A 598 -14.32 -8.09 -20.30
N GLY A 599 -14.22 -7.47 -19.13
CA GLY A 599 -13.80 -8.09 -17.86
C GLY A 599 -14.94 -8.29 -16.85
N PRO A 600 -14.83 -9.27 -15.92
CA PRO A 600 -15.89 -9.60 -14.95
C PRO A 600 -16.05 -8.60 -13.79
N ASN A 601 -15.50 -7.38 -13.90
CA ASN A 601 -15.45 -6.41 -12.81
C ASN A 601 -16.78 -5.66 -12.68
N LYS A 602 -17.43 -5.83 -11.52
CA LYS A 602 -18.74 -5.23 -11.19
C LYS A 602 -18.67 -3.84 -10.55
N TRP A 603 -17.47 -3.42 -10.14
CA TRP A 603 -17.24 -2.22 -9.33
C TRP A 603 -16.89 -0.99 -10.18
N SER A 604 -17.00 0.21 -9.60
CA SER A 604 -16.65 1.46 -10.27
C SER A 604 -15.46 2.19 -9.63
N HIS A 605 -14.94 3.15 -10.38
CA HIS A 605 -14.03 4.17 -9.84
C HIS A 605 -14.90 5.31 -9.34
N HIS A 606 -15.02 5.45 -8.02
CA HIS A 606 -15.99 6.34 -7.40
C HIS A 606 -15.33 7.59 -6.78
N GLU A 607 -13.99 7.63 -6.70
CA GLU A 607 -13.26 8.83 -6.34
C GLU A 607 -13.60 10.05 -7.21
N LYS A 608 -13.55 11.24 -6.59
CA LYS A 608 -13.58 12.53 -7.28
C LYS A 608 -12.35 13.31 -6.82
N LEU A 609 -11.46 13.61 -7.75
CA LEU A 609 -10.25 14.37 -7.48
C LEU A 609 -9.82 15.23 -8.67
N ALA A 610 -9.26 16.40 -8.36
CA ALA A 610 -8.55 17.22 -9.33
C ALA A 610 -7.21 17.69 -8.74
N VAL A 611 -6.12 17.54 -9.49
CA VAL A 611 -4.77 17.97 -9.10
C VAL A 611 -4.26 19.01 -10.09
N ILE A 612 -3.62 20.05 -9.56
CA ILE A 612 -3.04 21.17 -10.33
C ILE A 612 -1.55 21.29 -9.99
N ASP A 613 -0.70 21.07 -10.99
CA ASP A 613 0.77 21.13 -10.91
C ASP A 613 1.35 20.40 -9.68
N ASP A 614 0.66 19.36 -9.20
CA ASP A 614 0.99 18.51 -8.04
C ASP A 614 1.09 19.23 -6.68
N LYS A 615 0.80 20.54 -6.66
CA LYS A 615 0.95 21.45 -5.52
C LYS A 615 -0.38 21.80 -4.87
N ILE A 616 -1.49 21.63 -5.60
CA ILE A 616 -2.87 21.84 -5.12
C ILE A 616 -3.71 20.63 -5.55
N ALA A 617 -4.41 20.01 -4.60
CA ALA A 617 -5.37 18.94 -4.87
C ALA A 617 -6.75 19.30 -4.32
N PHE A 618 -7.78 18.83 -5.01
CA PHE A 618 -9.19 18.91 -4.64
C PHE A 618 -9.71 17.48 -4.53
N ILE A 619 -10.39 17.14 -3.44
CA ILE A 619 -11.00 15.81 -3.20
C ILE A 619 -12.35 15.95 -2.49
N GLY A 620 -13.29 15.02 -2.70
CA GLY A 620 -14.59 15.03 -2.01
C GLY A 620 -15.66 14.18 -2.69
N GLY A 621 -16.94 14.53 -2.48
CA GLY A 621 -18.08 13.92 -3.17
C GLY A 621 -18.42 14.55 -4.53
N LEU A 622 -17.90 15.73 -4.84
CA LEU A 622 -18.26 16.53 -6.02
C LEU A 622 -17.58 16.07 -7.32
N ASP A 623 -18.31 15.31 -8.15
CA ASP A 623 -17.92 15.03 -9.55
C ASP A 623 -17.96 16.32 -10.39
N LEU A 624 -17.11 16.42 -11.41
CA LEU A 624 -17.19 17.41 -12.48
C LEU A 624 -18.28 17.07 -13.50
N SER A 625 -19.51 16.92 -12.99
CA SER A 625 -20.68 16.45 -13.73
C SER A 625 -21.93 17.33 -13.53
N MET A 626 -22.95 17.08 -14.35
CA MET A 626 -24.26 17.74 -14.30
C MET A 626 -24.91 17.65 -12.91
N GLY A 627 -25.55 18.76 -12.50
CA GLY A 627 -26.37 18.83 -11.29
C GLY A 627 -25.62 19.00 -9.96
N ARG A 628 -24.31 18.70 -9.92
CA ARG A 628 -23.43 18.80 -8.71
C ARG A 628 -23.17 20.24 -8.24
N TRP A 629 -23.34 21.22 -9.12
CA TRP A 629 -23.16 22.63 -8.77
C TRP A 629 -24.38 23.13 -8.00
N ASP A 630 -24.17 23.75 -6.85
CA ASP A 630 -25.20 24.41 -6.06
C ASP A 630 -24.56 25.41 -5.09
N VAL A 631 -25.36 26.27 -4.47
CA VAL A 631 -24.91 27.27 -3.49
C VAL A 631 -25.46 26.90 -2.11
N HIS A 632 -24.56 26.72 -1.14
CA HIS A 632 -24.90 26.34 0.22
C HIS A 632 -25.88 27.35 0.85
N GLY A 633 -27.07 26.85 1.24
CA GLY A 633 -28.14 27.67 1.81
C GLY A 633 -29.06 28.38 0.82
N LYS A 634 -28.84 28.27 -0.50
CA LYS A 634 -29.79 28.72 -1.54
C LYS A 634 -30.57 27.56 -2.18
N TYR A 635 -29.89 26.47 -2.56
CA TYR A 635 -30.50 25.20 -3.01
C TYR A 635 -31.64 25.34 -4.04
N PHE A 636 -31.33 25.92 -5.20
CA PHE A 636 -32.31 26.29 -6.23
C PHE A 636 -33.13 25.09 -6.73
N MET A 637 -34.46 25.18 -6.67
CA MET A 637 -35.37 24.19 -7.26
C MET A 637 -35.70 24.51 -8.73
N PHE A 638 -35.82 25.79 -9.08
CA PHE A 638 -36.15 26.24 -10.43
C PHE A 638 -35.10 27.22 -11.01
N ASP A 639 -35.04 27.29 -12.35
CA ASP A 639 -34.22 28.26 -13.11
C ASP A 639 -34.86 28.52 -14.48
N PRO A 640 -36.03 29.20 -14.55
CA PRO A 640 -36.80 29.37 -15.79
C PRO A 640 -36.04 30.18 -16.84
N GLU A 641 -35.28 31.18 -16.41
CA GLU A 641 -34.49 32.07 -17.28
C GLU A 641 -33.17 31.44 -17.76
N ARG A 642 -32.87 30.19 -17.38
CA ARG A 642 -31.60 29.51 -17.67
C ARG A 642 -30.37 30.32 -17.21
N ARG A 643 -30.46 31.04 -16.09
CA ARG A 643 -29.37 31.89 -15.56
C ARG A 643 -28.25 31.02 -14.98
N THR A 644 -28.63 30.04 -14.16
CA THR A 644 -27.72 29.33 -13.26
C THR A 644 -27.40 27.91 -13.73
N PHE A 645 -28.31 27.23 -14.42
CA PHE A 645 -28.14 25.85 -14.91
C PHE A 645 -28.38 25.84 -16.42
N LYS A 646 -27.43 25.31 -17.21
CA LYS A 646 -27.49 25.38 -18.69
C LYS A 646 -27.83 24.02 -19.31
N GLY A 647 -28.93 23.96 -20.06
CA GLY A 647 -29.34 22.75 -20.78
C GLY A 647 -29.41 21.53 -19.86
N PHE A 648 -28.67 20.50 -20.23
CA PHE A 648 -28.58 19.21 -19.52
C PHE A 648 -28.21 19.29 -18.03
N ASP A 649 -27.61 20.40 -17.57
CA ASP A 649 -27.19 20.59 -16.19
C ASP A 649 -28.34 21.04 -15.24
N TYR A 650 -29.48 21.46 -15.79
CA TYR A 650 -30.73 21.52 -15.02
C TYR A 650 -31.33 20.11 -14.96
N TRP A 651 -30.99 19.39 -13.89
CA TRP A 651 -31.13 17.94 -13.79
C TRP A 651 -31.75 17.49 -12.46
N SER A 652 -32.45 16.36 -12.47
CA SER A 652 -33.11 15.78 -11.31
C SER A 652 -32.98 14.26 -11.32
N GLN A 653 -32.54 13.68 -10.21
CA GLN A 653 -32.34 12.23 -10.08
C GLN A 653 -33.66 11.47 -9.85
N PHE A 654 -34.70 12.18 -9.39
CA PHE A 654 -36.01 11.65 -9.01
C PHE A 654 -37.06 11.74 -10.13
N ASN A 655 -36.66 11.94 -11.40
CA ASN A 655 -37.63 11.97 -12.51
C ASN A 655 -38.20 10.55 -12.74
N SER A 656 -39.53 10.42 -12.92
CA SER A 656 -40.21 9.13 -13.18
C SER A 656 -40.16 8.64 -14.63
N LYS A 657 -39.49 9.38 -15.52
CA LYS A 657 -38.98 8.92 -16.83
C LYS A 657 -37.44 8.73 -16.79
N PRO A 658 -36.86 8.02 -15.79
CA PRO A 658 -35.42 7.91 -15.68
C PRO A 658 -34.86 7.22 -16.92
N ASN A 659 -33.84 7.85 -17.50
CA ASN A 659 -33.22 7.51 -18.76
C ASN A 659 -34.11 7.50 -20.01
N GLN A 660 -35.43 7.71 -19.99
CA GLN A 660 -36.22 7.61 -21.23
C GLN A 660 -35.89 8.75 -22.22
N ASN A 661 -35.77 10.00 -21.76
CA ASN A 661 -35.22 11.12 -22.54
C ASN A 661 -33.70 10.97 -22.87
N LEU A 662 -33.03 9.94 -22.35
CA LEU A 662 -31.64 9.55 -22.63
C LEU A 662 -31.54 8.18 -23.35
N ILE A 663 -32.65 7.54 -23.71
CA ILE A 663 -32.71 6.24 -24.41
C ILE A 663 -33.52 6.37 -25.70
N ASP A 664 -34.55 7.21 -25.74
CA ASP A 664 -35.36 7.53 -26.92
C ASP A 664 -34.59 8.40 -27.93
N CYS A 665 -33.58 7.79 -28.53
CA CYS A 665 -33.22 8.00 -29.93
C CYS A 665 -33.44 6.66 -30.59
N ASN A 666 -34.59 6.52 -31.28
CA ASN A 666 -35.24 5.26 -31.59
C ASN A 666 -34.30 4.17 -32.15
N TYR A 667 -34.51 2.95 -31.68
CA TYR A 667 -33.97 1.72 -32.27
C TYR A 667 -34.68 1.35 -33.60
N GLU A 668 -34.95 2.36 -34.43
CA GLU A 668 -35.53 2.17 -35.76
C GLU A 668 -34.49 1.59 -36.72
N LYS A 669 -34.92 0.58 -37.48
CA LYS A 669 -34.06 -0.20 -38.37
C LYS A 669 -33.76 0.61 -39.64
N GLY A 670 -32.78 1.53 -39.55
CA GLY A 670 -32.37 2.41 -40.65
C GLY A 670 -30.86 2.67 -40.65
N GLU A 671 -30.27 2.67 -41.84
CA GLU A 671 -28.82 2.69 -42.06
C GLU A 671 -28.15 4.05 -41.68
N ASN A 672 -26.86 4.00 -41.36
CA ASN A 672 -25.92 5.15 -41.33
C ASN A 672 -25.97 6.17 -40.15
N PHE A 673 -26.43 5.80 -38.95
CA PHE A 673 -26.49 6.72 -37.79
C PHE A 673 -25.19 7.01 -37.00
N PHE A 674 -24.00 6.65 -37.50
CA PHE A 674 -22.72 6.87 -36.80
C PHE A 674 -22.15 8.31 -36.88
N ARG A 675 -22.97 9.31 -37.27
CA ARG A 675 -22.57 10.72 -37.36
C ARG A 675 -23.71 11.63 -36.89
N THR A 676 -23.40 12.56 -35.98
CA THR A 676 -24.34 13.47 -35.24
C THR A 676 -25.17 12.71 -34.19
N ASN A 677 -25.43 13.18 -32.96
CA ASN A 677 -25.00 14.38 -32.23
C ASN A 677 -24.58 14.04 -30.78
N CYS A 678 -23.78 14.90 -30.13
CA CYS A 678 -23.44 14.74 -28.72
C CYS A 678 -24.60 15.23 -27.82
N ARG A 679 -24.87 14.52 -26.72
CA ARG A 679 -26.00 14.81 -25.81
C ARG A 679 -25.70 15.82 -24.68
N PHE A 680 -24.44 16.23 -24.49
CA PHE A 680 -24.07 17.31 -23.57
C PHE A 680 -24.39 18.71 -24.14
N ASP A 681 -25.61 18.91 -24.65
CA ASP A 681 -26.02 20.17 -25.28
C ASP A 681 -26.45 21.20 -24.23
N GLU A 682 -25.65 22.25 -24.03
CA GLU A 682 -25.90 23.35 -23.10
C GLU A 682 -27.17 24.17 -23.43
N ASN A 683 -27.77 23.95 -24.62
CA ASN A 683 -28.97 24.65 -25.09
C ASN A 683 -30.25 23.81 -24.96
N LYS A 684 -30.12 22.48 -24.79
CA LYS A 684 -31.23 21.54 -24.65
C LYS A 684 -31.43 21.16 -23.19
N ASP A 685 -32.59 21.49 -22.65
CA ASP A 685 -33.02 20.99 -21.34
C ASP A 685 -33.53 19.55 -21.45
N TYR A 686 -33.39 18.79 -20.36
CA TYR A 686 -33.98 17.44 -20.21
C TYR A 686 -35.23 17.41 -19.33
N LEU A 687 -35.50 18.50 -18.64
CA LEU A 687 -36.67 18.79 -17.82
C LEU A 687 -37.33 20.07 -18.34
N ASP A 688 -38.66 20.18 -18.32
CA ASP A 688 -39.34 21.46 -18.53
C ASP A 688 -39.20 22.34 -17.28
N ARG A 689 -38.37 23.38 -17.35
CA ARG A 689 -38.13 24.35 -16.25
C ARG A 689 -39.38 25.08 -15.76
N MET A 690 -40.49 25.05 -16.50
CA MET A 690 -41.75 25.67 -16.10
C MET A 690 -42.66 24.74 -15.30
N THR A 691 -42.37 23.43 -15.23
CA THR A 691 -43.20 22.42 -14.55
C THR A 691 -42.42 21.39 -13.72
N GLU A 692 -41.17 21.10 -14.09
CA GLU A 692 -40.28 20.12 -13.44
C GLU A 692 -39.15 20.83 -12.67
N MET A 693 -38.98 20.48 -11.39
CA MET A 693 -37.89 20.97 -10.52
C MET A 693 -36.59 20.17 -10.71
N ARG A 694 -35.44 20.84 -10.59
CA ARG A 694 -34.14 20.14 -10.43
C ARG A 694 -34.02 19.54 -9.02
N THR A 695 -33.11 18.57 -8.84
CA THR A 695 -32.72 18.12 -7.49
C THR A 695 -31.65 19.07 -6.93
N PRO A 696 -31.86 19.77 -5.80
CA PRO A 696 -30.80 20.53 -5.15
C PRO A 696 -29.73 19.61 -4.55
N TRP A 697 -28.46 20.00 -4.69
CA TRP A 697 -27.30 19.16 -4.38
C TRP A 697 -26.50 19.78 -3.24
N HIS A 698 -26.30 19.02 -2.17
CA HIS A 698 -25.46 19.39 -1.03
C HIS A 698 -24.35 18.37 -0.88
N ASP A 699 -23.12 18.84 -0.75
CA ASP A 699 -21.92 18.01 -0.88
C ASP A 699 -20.73 18.67 -0.18
N ILE A 700 -19.69 17.90 0.11
CA ILE A 700 -18.50 18.36 0.84
C ILE A 700 -17.24 17.96 0.07
N ALA A 701 -16.30 18.91 -0.01
CA ALA A 701 -14.98 18.72 -0.59
C ALA A 701 -13.90 19.47 0.20
N ALA A 702 -12.64 19.13 -0.04
CA ALA A 702 -11.48 19.81 0.51
C ALA A 702 -10.46 20.14 -0.59
N ARG A 703 -9.87 21.32 -0.49
CA ARG A 703 -8.60 21.70 -1.14
C ARG A 703 -7.48 21.46 -0.15
N LEU A 704 -6.44 20.80 -0.62
CA LEU A 704 -5.19 20.53 0.08
C LEU A 704 -4.05 21.16 -0.72
N GLN A 705 -3.00 21.63 -0.06
CA GLN A 705 -1.78 22.12 -0.69
C GLN A 705 -0.54 21.38 -0.19
N GLY A 706 0.53 21.42 -0.97
CA GLY A 706 1.83 20.86 -0.59
C GLY A 706 1.84 19.32 -0.64
N GLU A 707 2.52 18.69 0.32
CA GLU A 707 2.79 17.25 0.27
C GLU A 707 1.51 16.38 0.25
N ALA A 708 0.43 16.81 0.89
CA ALA A 708 -0.86 16.11 0.84
C ALA A 708 -1.54 16.21 -0.55
N ALA A 709 -1.28 17.28 -1.31
CA ALA A 709 -1.72 17.37 -2.70
C ALA A 709 -0.90 16.43 -3.59
N PHE A 710 0.40 16.31 -3.32
CA PHE A 710 1.26 15.35 -4.00
C PHE A 710 0.84 13.89 -3.73
N ASP A 711 0.40 13.55 -2.52
CA ASP A 711 -0.10 12.19 -2.22
C ASP A 711 -1.38 11.84 -3.04
N VAL A 712 -2.28 12.80 -3.27
CA VAL A 712 -3.41 12.62 -4.20
C VAL A 712 -2.93 12.43 -5.65
N SER A 713 -1.82 13.08 -6.01
CA SER A 713 -1.18 12.96 -7.32
C SER A 713 -0.61 11.55 -7.55
N LEU A 714 0.06 10.98 -6.54
CA LEU A 714 0.51 9.59 -6.52
C LEU A 714 -0.64 8.60 -6.75
N HIS A 715 -1.77 8.77 -6.05
CA HIS A 715 -2.94 7.92 -6.21
C HIS A 715 -3.47 7.94 -7.66
N PHE A 716 -3.63 9.13 -8.26
CA PHE A 716 -4.06 9.27 -9.65
C PHE A 716 -3.12 8.54 -10.62
N ILE A 717 -1.81 8.69 -10.41
CA ILE A 717 -0.78 8.13 -11.28
C ILE A 717 -0.70 6.61 -11.20
N GLU A 718 -0.88 6.00 -10.02
CA GLU A 718 -1.00 4.54 -9.89
C GLU A 718 -2.12 4.00 -10.79
N ARG A 719 -3.31 4.59 -10.69
CA ARG A 719 -4.48 4.21 -11.50
C ARG A 719 -4.30 4.49 -12.98
N TRP A 720 -3.73 5.63 -13.35
CA TRP A 720 -3.45 5.99 -14.75
C TRP A 720 -2.45 5.02 -15.40
N ASN A 721 -1.38 4.66 -14.69
CA ASN A 721 -0.37 3.74 -15.18
C ASN A 721 -0.90 2.31 -15.35
N MET A 722 -1.66 1.82 -14.37
CA MET A 722 -2.37 0.55 -14.48
C MET A 722 -3.28 0.54 -15.71
N THR A 723 -4.16 1.54 -15.83
CA THR A 723 -5.14 1.66 -16.93
C THR A 723 -4.47 1.79 -18.30
N SER A 724 -3.39 2.57 -18.39
CA SER A 724 -2.61 2.72 -19.63
C SER A 724 -2.00 1.40 -20.07
N HIS A 725 -1.60 0.55 -19.12
CA HIS A 725 -1.02 -0.76 -19.42
C HIS A 725 -2.07 -1.76 -19.92
N THR A 726 -3.25 -1.84 -19.31
CA THR A 726 -4.36 -2.68 -19.81
C THR A 726 -4.85 -2.20 -21.18
N ALA A 727 -5.05 -0.88 -21.36
CA ALA A 727 -5.51 -0.31 -22.64
C ALA A 727 -4.50 -0.53 -23.80
N TYR A 728 -3.21 -0.60 -23.51
CA TYR A 728 -2.17 -0.93 -24.50
C TYR A 728 -2.23 -2.40 -24.95
N GLN A 729 -2.61 -3.32 -24.05
CA GLN A 729 -2.77 -4.74 -24.37
C GLN A 729 -4.03 -5.00 -25.22
N SER A 730 -5.11 -4.25 -25.02
CA SER A 730 -6.38 -4.37 -25.76
C SER A 730 -6.36 -3.74 -27.17
N ALA A 731 -5.31 -4.03 -27.94
CA ALA A 731 -5.18 -3.82 -29.38
C ALA A 731 -5.23 -2.38 -29.97
N VAL A 732 -5.20 -1.30 -29.17
CA VAL A 732 -5.15 0.08 -29.71
C VAL A 732 -3.74 0.68 -29.64
N LYS A 733 -3.10 0.91 -30.80
CA LYS A 733 -1.79 1.59 -30.91
C LYS A 733 -1.92 3.11 -30.70
N ILE A 734 -2.22 3.53 -29.47
CA ILE A 734 -2.13 4.94 -29.04
C ILE A 734 -0.87 5.10 -28.19
N ASN A 735 -0.05 6.11 -28.50
CA ASN A 735 1.00 6.57 -27.59
C ASN A 735 0.36 7.35 -26.43
N LEU A 736 -0.22 6.61 -25.48
CA LEU A 736 -0.62 7.17 -24.19
C LEU A 736 0.66 7.51 -23.41
N PRO A 737 0.77 8.71 -22.80
CA PRO A 737 1.84 8.97 -21.86
C PRO A 737 1.54 8.14 -20.61
N VAL A 738 2.28 7.05 -20.44
CA VAL A 738 2.42 6.42 -19.12
C VAL A 738 3.13 7.45 -18.25
N PHE A 739 2.63 7.70 -17.04
CA PHE A 739 3.37 8.39 -15.99
C PHE A 739 4.45 7.47 -15.44
N ARG A 740 5.41 7.25 -16.31
CA ARG A 740 6.81 7.19 -15.98
C ARG A 740 7.05 8.28 -14.92
N LYS A 741 6.82 9.56 -15.25
CA LYS A 741 7.11 10.75 -14.41
C LYS A 741 5.94 11.18 -13.42
N ILE A 742 6.18 11.65 -12.17
CA ILE A 742 5.33 11.64 -10.92
C ILE A 742 4.74 12.92 -10.22
N LEU A 743 5.25 14.07 -9.68
CA LEU A 743 6.54 14.70 -9.34
C LEU A 743 6.61 15.09 -7.81
N VAL A 744 7.65 14.76 -7.00
CA VAL A 744 8.00 15.50 -5.74
C VAL A 744 9.06 16.58 -5.97
N THR A 745 8.84 17.80 -5.50
CA THR A 745 9.87 18.86 -5.51
C THR A 745 10.68 18.90 -4.21
N ASP A 746 12.02 18.86 -4.27
CA ASP A 746 12.92 19.09 -3.12
C ASP A 746 12.55 20.41 -2.43
N GLY A 747 11.94 20.35 -1.24
CA GLY A 747 11.48 21.53 -0.52
C GLY A 747 10.37 22.30 -1.22
N MET A 748 9.17 21.71 -1.31
CA MET A 748 7.95 22.42 -1.73
C MET A 748 7.84 23.79 -1.02
N PRO A 749 7.84 24.92 -1.75
CA PRO A 749 7.65 26.22 -1.13
C PRO A 749 6.22 26.32 -0.58
N LEU A 750 6.08 26.76 0.68
CA LEU A 750 4.83 27.36 1.15
C LEU A 750 4.42 28.45 0.17
N ALA A 751 3.39 28.20 -0.65
CA ALA A 751 3.09 28.86 -1.93
C ALA A 751 3.67 30.29 -2.08
N GLY A 752 4.91 30.36 -2.57
CA GLY A 752 5.68 31.61 -2.70
C GLY A 752 5.48 32.33 -4.03
N GLY A 753 4.93 31.64 -5.03
CA GLY A 753 4.35 32.26 -6.23
C GLY A 753 3.00 32.89 -5.92
N GLN A 754 2.59 33.89 -6.68
CA GLN A 754 1.42 34.74 -6.40
C GLN A 754 0.04 34.10 -6.66
N VAL A 755 -0.11 32.78 -6.45
CA VAL A 755 -1.41 32.20 -6.11
C VAL A 755 -1.66 32.59 -4.64
N ALA A 756 -2.15 33.82 -4.45
CA ALA A 756 -2.31 34.41 -3.12
C ALA A 756 -3.08 33.45 -2.20
N ARG A 757 -2.52 33.21 -0.99
CA ARG A 757 -3.23 32.50 0.10
C ARG A 757 -4.63 33.09 0.19
N GLN A 758 -5.66 32.27 -0.06
CA GLN A 758 -7.01 32.72 0.24
C GLN A 758 -7.11 32.88 1.75
N ILE A 759 -7.84 33.92 2.18
CA ILE A 759 -7.80 34.45 3.56
C ILE A 759 -8.25 33.39 4.60
N ASP A 760 -8.91 32.34 4.13
CA ASP A 760 -9.56 31.28 4.90
C ASP A 760 -8.80 29.93 4.91
N GLU A 761 -7.58 29.85 4.35
CA GLU A 761 -6.80 28.59 4.36
C GLU A 761 -6.17 28.32 5.75
N VAL A 762 -6.55 27.19 6.36
CA VAL A 762 -6.11 26.79 7.71
C VAL A 762 -4.88 25.90 7.62
N ASN A 763 -3.91 26.06 8.52
CA ASN A 763 -2.79 25.13 8.65
C ASN A 763 -3.21 23.88 9.44
N THR A 764 -2.96 22.68 8.91
CA THR A 764 -3.49 21.42 9.44
C THR A 764 -2.42 20.32 9.48
N SER A 765 -2.73 19.19 10.11
CA SER A 765 -2.05 17.92 9.83
C SER A 765 -2.99 17.04 9.00
N CYS A 766 -2.53 16.51 7.87
CA CYS A 766 -3.38 15.82 6.91
C CYS A 766 -2.82 14.43 6.54
N GLN A 767 -3.67 13.43 6.31
CA GLN A 767 -3.26 12.15 5.74
C GLN A 767 -4.25 11.70 4.67
N ILE A 768 -3.76 11.36 3.49
CA ILE A 768 -4.57 10.76 2.44
C ILE A 768 -4.88 9.30 2.80
N ILE A 769 -6.14 8.90 2.59
CA ILE A 769 -6.67 7.56 2.88
C ILE A 769 -7.47 7.07 1.67
N ARG A 770 -7.53 5.75 1.45
CA ARG A 770 -8.20 5.20 0.26
C ARG A 770 -8.84 3.83 0.46
N SER A 771 -9.76 3.53 -0.44
CA SER A 771 -10.20 2.18 -0.79
C SER A 771 -9.61 1.86 -2.16
N ALA A 772 -8.77 0.84 -2.27
CA ALA A 772 -8.12 0.44 -3.52
C ALA A 772 -7.58 -1.00 -3.47
N ALA A 773 -7.49 -1.66 -4.62
CA ALA A 773 -7.03 -3.04 -4.74
C ALA A 773 -6.33 -3.33 -6.08
N ALA A 774 -6.01 -4.60 -6.31
CA ALA A 774 -5.38 -5.09 -7.53
C ALA A 774 -6.14 -4.69 -8.81
N TRP A 775 -7.48 -4.71 -8.79
CA TRP A 775 -8.28 -4.38 -9.97
C TRP A 775 -8.32 -2.88 -10.27
N SER A 776 -8.24 -2.02 -9.24
CA SER A 776 -8.55 -0.59 -9.35
C SER A 776 -7.33 0.33 -9.42
N ALA A 777 -6.24 -0.03 -8.75
CA ALA A 777 -4.97 0.73 -8.77
C ALA A 777 -3.72 -0.17 -8.91
N GLY A 778 -3.89 -1.45 -9.22
CA GLY A 778 -2.79 -2.41 -9.41
C GLY A 778 -2.12 -2.83 -8.10
N LEU A 779 -2.79 -2.66 -6.96
CA LEU A 779 -2.20 -2.91 -5.64
C LEU A 779 -2.01 -4.41 -5.37
N ARG A 780 -0.94 -4.77 -4.65
CA ARG A 780 -0.68 -6.18 -4.28
C ARG A 780 -1.58 -6.71 -3.17
N SER A 781 -2.03 -5.81 -2.31
CA SER A 781 -2.94 -6.04 -1.19
C SER A 781 -4.02 -4.97 -1.24
N THR A 782 -5.23 -5.35 -0.85
CA THR A 782 -6.34 -4.40 -0.69
C THR A 782 -6.00 -3.39 0.40
N GLU A 783 -6.06 -2.10 0.07
CA GLU A 783 -6.07 -1.00 1.04
C GLU A 783 -7.52 -0.56 1.27
N ARG A 784 -7.90 -0.45 2.54
CA ARG A 784 -9.24 -0.02 2.98
C ARG A 784 -9.15 1.03 4.10
N THR A 785 -8.12 1.86 4.03
CA THR A 785 -7.67 2.72 5.15
C THR A 785 -8.66 3.83 5.50
N ILE A 786 -9.67 4.05 4.66
CA ILE A 786 -10.87 4.82 5.03
C ILE A 786 -11.66 4.11 6.14
N TYR A 787 -11.98 2.82 6.00
CA TYR A 787 -12.74 2.05 7.00
C TYR A 787 -11.99 1.91 8.32
N ASP A 788 -10.70 1.56 8.27
CA ASP A 788 -9.90 1.38 9.47
C ASP A 788 -9.73 2.71 10.24
N ASN A 789 -9.83 3.88 9.57
CA ASN A 789 -9.82 5.20 10.20
C ASN A 789 -11.18 5.71 10.65
N TYR A 790 -12.26 5.40 9.94
CA TYR A 790 -13.62 5.58 10.46
C TYR A 790 -13.75 4.88 11.81
N LYS A 791 -13.31 3.61 11.88
CA LYS A 791 -13.24 2.84 13.12
C LYS A 791 -12.43 3.56 14.21
N ALA A 792 -11.15 3.85 13.94
CA ALA A 792 -10.22 4.37 14.94
C ALA A 792 -10.70 5.71 15.55
N LEU A 793 -11.23 6.61 14.72
CA LEU A 793 -11.80 7.88 15.19
C LEU A 793 -13.07 7.66 16.03
N ILE A 794 -14.00 6.80 15.61
CA ILE A 794 -15.23 6.49 16.37
C ILE A 794 -14.90 5.89 17.75
N GLU A 795 -13.97 4.93 17.83
CA GLU A 795 -13.55 4.32 19.10
C GLU A 795 -12.90 5.33 20.05
N SER A 796 -12.21 6.33 19.49
CA SER A 796 -11.47 7.36 20.22
C SER A 796 -12.31 8.55 20.70
N ALA A 797 -13.43 8.85 20.04
CA ALA A 797 -14.21 10.08 20.24
C ALA A 797 -14.56 10.34 21.72
N GLU A 798 -14.50 11.58 22.18
CA GLU A 798 -14.70 11.94 23.59
C GLU A 798 -16.04 12.64 23.85
N ARG A 799 -16.52 13.46 22.91
CA ARG A 799 -17.62 14.42 23.11
C ARG A 799 -18.75 14.24 22.08
N PHE A 800 -18.43 14.25 20.78
CA PHE A 800 -19.44 14.05 19.75
C PHE A 800 -18.89 13.59 18.41
N ILE A 801 -19.78 12.98 17.62
CA ILE A 801 -19.55 12.61 16.22
C ILE A 801 -20.65 13.26 15.38
N PHE A 802 -20.28 13.92 14.27
CA PHE A 802 -21.20 14.37 13.23
C PHE A 802 -20.86 13.68 11.91
N ILE A 803 -21.80 12.94 11.34
CA ILE A 803 -21.68 12.25 10.04
C ILE A 803 -22.68 12.88 9.08
N GLU A 804 -22.23 13.15 7.86
CA GLU A 804 -23.11 13.49 6.75
C GLU A 804 -22.72 12.63 5.55
N ASN A 805 -23.59 11.68 5.18
CA ASN A 805 -23.25 10.66 4.18
C ASN A 805 -24.44 10.34 3.25
N GLN A 806 -24.15 10.10 1.97
CA GLN A 806 -25.17 9.68 0.98
C GLN A 806 -25.85 8.34 1.34
N PHE A 807 -25.12 7.42 1.97
CA PHE A 807 -25.65 6.11 2.39
C PHE A 807 -25.27 5.80 3.83
N PHE A 808 -26.09 4.97 4.49
CA PHE A 808 -25.81 4.44 5.81
C PHE A 808 -26.23 2.97 5.87
N VAL A 809 -25.39 2.10 5.28
CA VAL A 809 -25.64 0.67 5.12
C VAL A 809 -24.54 -0.11 5.84
N THR A 810 -24.85 -0.62 7.03
CA THR A 810 -23.87 -1.17 7.98
C THR A 810 -24.58 -2.05 9.03
N THR A 811 -23.84 -2.81 9.84
CA THR A 811 -24.43 -3.72 10.84
C THR A 811 -23.68 -3.71 12.16
N THR A 812 -24.34 -4.19 13.21
CA THR A 812 -23.71 -4.58 14.49
C THR A 812 -23.35 -6.08 14.55
N GLY A 813 -23.71 -6.88 13.53
CA GLY A 813 -23.46 -8.32 13.47
C GLY A 813 -22.08 -8.70 12.94
N ASP A 814 -21.78 -10.01 12.89
CA ASP A 814 -20.61 -10.57 12.19
C ASP A 814 -21.07 -11.30 10.92
N TYR A 815 -20.69 -10.76 9.76
CA TYR A 815 -21.00 -11.30 8.44
C TYR A 815 -20.47 -12.73 8.20
N LYS A 816 -19.61 -13.26 9.08
CA LYS A 816 -19.14 -14.65 9.04
C LYS A 816 -20.13 -15.65 9.68
N LEU A 817 -21.11 -15.15 10.42
CA LEU A 817 -22.19 -15.94 11.01
C LEU A 817 -23.47 -15.87 10.15
N ASP A 818 -23.66 -14.76 9.44
CA ASP A 818 -24.78 -14.50 8.54
C ASP A 818 -24.28 -13.70 7.31
N ASP A 819 -24.23 -14.34 6.15
CA ASP A 819 -23.72 -13.74 4.90
C ASP A 819 -24.73 -12.83 4.18
N SER A 820 -25.94 -12.65 4.76
CA SER A 820 -26.90 -11.63 4.34
C SER A 820 -26.60 -10.24 4.91
N LEU A 821 -25.68 -10.12 5.88
CA LEU A 821 -25.33 -8.84 6.52
C LEU A 821 -24.21 -8.08 5.78
N PRO A 822 -24.21 -6.73 5.86
CA PRO A 822 -23.03 -5.92 5.52
C PRO A 822 -21.77 -6.39 6.25
N GLN A 823 -20.62 -6.35 5.58
CA GLN A 823 -19.33 -6.70 6.20
C GLN A 823 -18.72 -5.52 6.98
N ASN A 824 -19.13 -4.28 6.68
CA ASN A 824 -18.67 -3.09 7.38
C ASN A 824 -19.45 -2.85 8.70
N GLN A 825 -18.71 -2.74 9.81
CA GLN A 825 -19.25 -2.69 11.18
C GLN A 825 -19.27 -1.27 11.78
N ILE A 826 -19.50 -0.24 10.95
CA ILE A 826 -19.60 1.16 11.41
C ILE A 826 -20.71 1.34 12.47
N ALA A 827 -21.85 0.65 12.31
CA ALA A 827 -22.90 0.62 13.33
C ALA A 827 -22.40 0.00 14.65
N LEU A 828 -21.63 -1.08 14.63
CA LEU A 828 -21.05 -1.68 15.84
C LEU A 828 -20.17 -0.67 16.59
N PHE A 829 -19.25 0.00 15.89
CA PHE A 829 -18.32 0.94 16.52
C PHE A 829 -19.05 2.14 17.14
N LEU A 830 -20.10 2.64 16.49
CA LEU A 830 -20.98 3.66 17.06
C LEU A 830 -21.73 3.16 18.30
N CYS A 831 -22.26 1.94 18.26
CA CYS A 831 -22.95 1.32 19.40
C CYS A 831 -22.01 1.12 20.60
N ASP A 832 -20.85 0.50 20.39
CA ASP A 832 -19.83 0.31 21.42
C ASP A 832 -19.41 1.64 22.05
N ARG A 833 -19.26 2.70 21.24
CA ARG A 833 -18.91 4.02 21.74
C ARG A 833 -20.04 4.66 22.56
N ILE A 834 -21.29 4.49 22.15
CA ILE A 834 -22.47 4.96 22.89
C ILE A 834 -22.62 4.20 24.22
N ILE A 835 -22.49 2.87 24.21
CA ILE A 835 -22.53 2.02 25.42
C ILE A 835 -21.41 2.42 26.40
N LYS A 836 -20.20 2.69 25.89
CA LYS A 836 -19.05 3.22 26.65
C LYS A 836 -19.33 4.59 27.27
N ALA A 837 -20.13 5.45 26.63
CA ALA A 837 -20.54 6.74 27.19
C ALA A 837 -21.62 6.56 28.29
N PHE A 838 -22.69 5.82 27.96
CA PHE A 838 -23.81 5.53 28.83
C PHE A 838 -23.36 4.93 30.17
N LYS A 839 -22.52 3.88 30.14
CA LYS A 839 -21.98 3.21 31.34
C LYS A 839 -21.13 4.10 32.25
N LYS A 840 -20.70 5.26 31.78
CA LYS A 840 -19.92 6.25 32.54
C LYS A 840 -20.72 7.51 32.92
N GLY A 841 -21.89 7.72 32.32
CA GLY A 841 -22.58 9.01 32.37
C GLY A 841 -21.86 10.13 31.59
N GLU A 842 -21.08 9.80 30.56
CA GLU A 842 -20.49 10.80 29.66
C GLU A 842 -21.58 11.52 28.85
N GLN A 843 -21.51 12.85 28.75
CA GLN A 843 -22.27 13.58 27.74
C GLN A 843 -21.63 13.30 26.37
N PHE A 844 -22.27 12.46 25.57
CA PHE A 844 -21.80 12.04 24.25
C PHE A 844 -22.95 12.02 23.25
N ARG A 845 -22.72 12.53 22.04
CA ARG A 845 -23.77 12.69 21.01
C ARG A 845 -23.31 12.24 19.62
N VAL A 846 -24.20 11.60 18.88
CA VAL A 846 -23.98 11.21 17.47
C VAL A 846 -25.07 11.83 16.61
N TYR A 847 -24.66 12.73 15.72
CA TYR A 847 -25.50 13.43 14.75
C TYR A 847 -25.31 12.79 13.38
N ILE A 848 -26.36 12.25 12.77
CA ILE A 848 -26.26 11.63 11.43
C ILE A 848 -27.23 12.32 10.46
N VAL A 849 -26.70 12.81 9.35
CA VAL A 849 -27.48 13.36 8.24
C VAL A 849 -27.32 12.47 7.00
N ILE A 850 -28.46 12.02 6.48
CA ILE A 850 -28.59 11.14 5.31
C ILE A 850 -29.71 11.66 4.38
N PRO A 851 -29.79 11.25 3.10
CA PRO A 851 -30.88 11.67 2.22
C PRO A 851 -32.25 11.28 2.75
N CYS A 852 -33.28 12.12 2.57
CA CYS A 852 -34.67 11.67 2.75
C CYS A 852 -35.02 10.53 1.80
N ILE A 853 -34.50 10.57 0.57
CA ILE A 853 -34.74 9.58 -0.48
C ILE A 853 -33.38 9.29 -1.14
N PRO A 854 -32.94 8.01 -1.22
CA PRO A 854 -31.74 7.61 -1.97
C PRO A 854 -31.85 7.97 -3.46
N GLY A 855 -30.73 8.34 -4.09
CA GLY A 855 -30.69 8.70 -5.50
C GLY A 855 -30.91 7.51 -6.44
N SER A 856 -32.18 7.23 -6.75
CA SER A 856 -32.64 6.32 -7.80
C SER A 856 -33.80 7.00 -8.54
N GLY A 857 -34.00 6.67 -9.82
CA GLY A 857 -35.14 7.18 -10.60
C GLY A 857 -36.50 6.69 -10.08
N GLY A 858 -37.57 7.39 -10.47
CA GLY A 858 -38.95 7.12 -10.03
C GLY A 858 -39.47 8.12 -8.98
N SER A 859 -40.77 8.03 -8.68
CA SER A 859 -41.45 8.72 -7.59
C SER A 859 -42.15 7.71 -6.67
N LEU A 860 -42.03 7.92 -5.36
CA LEU A 860 -42.75 7.13 -4.34
C LEU A 860 -44.26 7.42 -4.39
N GLU A 861 -44.63 8.67 -4.66
CA GLU A 861 -45.99 9.16 -4.78
C GLU A 861 -46.73 8.57 -6.00
N GLU A 862 -45.98 8.23 -7.06
CA GLU A 862 -46.46 7.53 -8.26
C GLU A 862 -46.29 6.00 -8.21
N ASN A 863 -45.67 5.46 -7.15
CA ASN A 863 -45.30 4.04 -7.02
C ASN A 863 -44.42 3.52 -8.19
N THR A 864 -43.45 4.33 -8.63
CA THR A 864 -42.53 4.03 -9.75
C THR A 864 -41.07 3.86 -9.30
N ALA A 865 -40.83 3.70 -7.99
CA ALA A 865 -39.56 3.99 -7.34
C ALA A 865 -38.88 2.78 -6.67
N ALA A 866 -39.04 1.57 -7.22
CA ALA A 866 -38.54 0.31 -6.61
C ALA A 866 -37.09 0.34 -6.12
N GLY A 867 -36.18 1.04 -6.82
CA GLY A 867 -34.80 1.23 -6.37
C GLY A 867 -34.66 2.12 -5.13
N GLN A 868 -35.48 3.17 -5.00
CA GLN A 868 -35.52 4.01 -3.78
C GLN A 868 -36.07 3.21 -2.60
N GLU A 869 -37.12 2.41 -2.82
CA GLU A 869 -37.76 1.57 -1.79
C GLU A 869 -36.78 0.55 -1.19
N ILE A 870 -36.06 -0.18 -2.03
CA ILE A 870 -35.05 -1.16 -1.61
C ILE A 870 -33.92 -0.48 -0.84
N LEU A 871 -33.39 0.64 -1.34
CA LEU A 871 -32.31 1.39 -0.68
C LEU A 871 -32.75 2.02 0.65
N LEU A 872 -34.01 2.48 0.77
CA LEU A 872 -34.60 2.93 2.03
C LEU A 872 -34.69 1.78 3.03
N HIS A 873 -35.27 0.65 2.62
CA HIS A 873 -35.42 -0.52 3.49
C HIS A 873 -34.06 -0.99 4.03
N ILE A 874 -33.03 -1.16 3.17
CA ILE A 874 -31.66 -1.52 3.57
C ILE A 874 -31.03 -0.49 4.53
N THR A 875 -31.34 0.80 4.36
CA THR A 875 -30.90 1.85 5.28
C THR A 875 -31.58 1.70 6.64
N TYR A 876 -32.88 1.40 6.69
CA TYR A 876 -33.60 1.17 7.95
C TYR A 876 -33.19 -0.14 8.65
N GLU A 877 -32.81 -1.19 7.92
CA GLU A 877 -32.19 -2.40 8.50
C GLU A 877 -30.90 -2.07 9.27
N SER A 878 -30.15 -1.06 8.81
CA SER A 878 -28.93 -0.61 9.48
C SER A 878 -29.23 0.26 10.72
N ILE A 879 -30.35 0.97 10.73
CA ILE A 879 -30.71 1.94 11.78
C ILE A 879 -31.56 1.31 12.88
N CYS A 880 -32.71 0.71 12.55
CA CYS A 880 -33.73 0.37 13.56
C CYS A 880 -34.67 -0.83 13.24
N ARG A 881 -34.39 -1.66 12.23
CA ARG A 881 -35.29 -2.78 11.85
C ARG A 881 -34.69 -4.18 12.05
N HIS A 882 -33.42 -4.39 11.68
CA HIS A 882 -32.78 -5.67 11.98
C HIS A 882 -32.52 -5.80 13.48
N GLU A 883 -32.42 -7.04 13.98
CA GLU A 883 -31.87 -7.30 15.33
C GLU A 883 -30.38 -6.91 15.47
N ASN A 884 -29.72 -6.62 14.34
CA ASN A 884 -28.35 -6.13 14.25
C ASN A 884 -28.27 -4.69 13.69
N SER A 885 -29.36 -3.94 13.90
CA SER A 885 -29.46 -2.50 13.68
C SER A 885 -29.03 -1.73 14.92
N ILE A 886 -28.68 -0.44 14.78
CA ILE A 886 -28.20 0.38 15.90
C ILE A 886 -29.20 0.42 17.07
N TYR A 887 -30.47 0.71 16.81
CA TYR A 887 -31.46 0.93 17.87
C TYR A 887 -31.73 -0.36 18.66
N GLU A 888 -31.93 -1.48 17.96
CA GLU A 888 -32.23 -2.76 18.60
C GLU A 888 -31.00 -3.37 19.27
N TYR A 889 -29.79 -3.19 18.71
CA TYR A 889 -28.55 -3.59 19.39
C TYR A 889 -28.35 -2.82 20.69
N LEU A 890 -28.51 -1.49 20.69
CA LEU A 890 -28.38 -0.66 21.90
C LEU A 890 -29.40 -1.06 22.98
N ARG A 891 -30.68 -1.21 22.61
CA ARG A 891 -31.75 -1.66 23.52
C ARG A 891 -31.53 -3.08 24.06
N ARG A 892 -30.97 -3.98 23.24
CA ARG A 892 -30.62 -5.36 23.62
C ARG A 892 -29.44 -5.44 24.57
N CYS A 893 -28.42 -4.60 24.38
CA CYS A 893 -27.23 -4.57 25.23
C CYS A 893 -27.47 -3.82 26.54
N GLU A 894 -28.15 -2.67 26.50
CA GLU A 894 -28.41 -1.81 27.66
C GLU A 894 -29.91 -1.49 27.77
N PRO A 895 -30.76 -2.37 28.36
CA PRO A 895 -32.23 -2.20 28.37
C PRO A 895 -32.79 -0.98 29.12
N THR A 896 -31.94 -0.07 29.58
CA THR A 896 -32.27 1.21 30.23
C THR A 896 -31.68 2.42 29.47
N ILE A 897 -31.21 2.23 28.23
CA ILE A 897 -30.71 3.31 27.38
C ILE A 897 -31.85 3.94 26.56
N GLU A 898 -32.05 5.24 26.75
CA GLU A 898 -32.84 6.07 25.83
C GLU A 898 -31.95 6.38 24.61
N VAL A 899 -32.06 5.57 23.55
CA VAL A 899 -31.21 5.64 22.34
C VAL A 899 -31.25 7.05 21.73
N GLU A 900 -32.43 7.65 21.74
CA GLU A 900 -32.79 8.96 21.20
C GLU A 900 -32.22 10.13 22.02
N ASP A 901 -31.50 9.87 23.12
CA ASP A 901 -30.69 10.85 23.86
C ASP A 901 -29.18 10.73 23.55
N PHE A 902 -28.74 9.74 22.75
CA PHE A 902 -27.36 9.57 22.30
C PHE A 902 -27.17 9.70 20.78
N ILE A 903 -28.10 9.20 19.96
CA ILE A 903 -27.99 9.22 18.49
C ILE A 903 -29.26 9.73 17.83
N TYR A 904 -29.12 10.51 16.76
CA TYR A 904 -30.25 11.08 16.03
C TYR A 904 -30.01 11.19 14.53
N PHE A 905 -31.00 10.74 13.75
CA PHE A 905 -30.98 10.70 12.29
C PHE A 905 -31.85 11.82 11.69
N ALA A 906 -31.26 12.58 10.76
CA ALA A 906 -31.89 13.72 10.10
C ALA A 906 -31.57 13.74 8.60
N SER A 907 -32.21 14.67 7.89
CA SER A 907 -32.08 14.89 6.45
C SER A 907 -32.26 16.38 6.12
N TYR A 908 -32.15 16.75 4.83
CA TYR A 908 -32.41 18.12 4.37
C TYR A 908 -33.59 18.22 3.39
N ARG A 909 -34.44 19.25 3.57
CA ARG A 909 -35.48 19.67 2.61
C ARG A 909 -35.52 21.18 2.42
N THR A 910 -35.97 21.61 1.24
CA THR A 910 -36.22 23.00 0.90
C THR A 910 -37.63 23.18 0.31
N HIS A 911 -38.08 24.42 0.20
CA HIS A 911 -39.26 24.82 -0.54
C HIS A 911 -38.96 26.08 -1.36
N GLU A 912 -39.69 26.27 -2.46
CA GLU A 912 -39.59 27.44 -3.34
C GLU A 912 -40.99 27.85 -3.81
N GLU A 913 -41.26 29.16 -3.90
CA GLU A 913 -42.47 29.68 -4.53
C GLU A 913 -42.23 29.85 -6.03
N PHE A 914 -43.05 29.19 -6.86
CA PHE A 914 -42.87 29.17 -8.31
C PHE A 914 -44.20 29.07 -9.06
N ASN A 915 -44.34 29.89 -10.11
CA ASN A 915 -45.58 30.08 -10.87
C ASN A 915 -46.84 30.32 -10.00
N GLY A 916 -46.67 31.05 -8.89
CA GLY A 916 -47.72 31.41 -7.94
C GLY A 916 -48.02 30.35 -6.86
N GLY A 917 -47.70 29.08 -7.14
CA GLY A 917 -47.76 27.98 -6.17
C GLY A 917 -46.51 27.88 -5.29
N ILE A 918 -46.52 26.90 -4.39
CA ILE A 918 -45.38 26.56 -3.52
C ILE A 918 -45.03 25.08 -3.67
N HIS A 919 -43.74 24.78 -3.75
CA HIS A 919 -43.20 23.45 -4.06
C HIS A 919 -42.18 23.02 -3.01
N GLN A 920 -41.92 21.71 -2.85
CA GLN A 920 -40.87 21.18 -1.96
C GLN A 920 -39.92 20.23 -2.68
N ALA A 921 -38.66 20.21 -2.25
CA ALA A 921 -37.68 19.25 -2.71
C ALA A 921 -36.83 18.71 -1.54
N VAL A 922 -36.38 17.46 -1.67
CA VAL A 922 -35.24 16.95 -0.90
C VAL A 922 -33.99 17.69 -1.37
N VAL A 923 -33.29 18.34 -0.44
CA VAL A 923 -31.91 18.78 -0.71
C VAL A 923 -31.05 17.55 -0.48
N TYR A 924 -30.39 17.05 -1.51
CA TYR A 924 -29.75 15.74 -1.47
C TYR A 924 -28.33 15.85 -0.87
N PRO A 925 -28.06 15.31 0.34
CA PRO A 925 -26.72 15.27 0.90
C PRO A 925 -25.95 14.13 0.20
N HIS A 926 -25.25 14.48 -0.86
CA HIS A 926 -24.30 13.60 -1.53
C HIS A 926 -22.94 13.54 -0.80
N SER A 927 -22.73 14.38 0.21
CA SER A 927 -21.55 14.43 1.07
C SER A 927 -21.04 13.06 1.54
N LYS A 928 -19.74 12.99 1.86
CA LYS A 928 -19.13 11.89 2.60
C LYS A 928 -18.17 12.46 3.65
N LEU A 929 -18.77 12.93 4.74
CA LEU A 929 -18.14 13.68 5.83
C LEU A 929 -18.28 12.94 7.16
N MET A 930 -17.22 12.95 7.97
CA MET A 930 -17.31 12.73 9.41
C MET A 930 -16.47 13.78 10.15
N ILE A 931 -17.03 14.43 11.17
CA ILE A 931 -16.34 15.31 12.11
C ILE A 931 -16.39 14.67 13.49
N VAL A 932 -15.26 14.68 14.20
CA VAL A 932 -15.16 14.16 15.58
C VAL A 932 -14.59 15.26 16.49
N ASP A 933 -15.30 15.51 17.59
CA ASP A 933 -14.93 16.39 18.72
C ASP A 933 -14.54 17.85 18.39
N ASP A 934 -15.00 18.40 17.26
CA ASP A 934 -14.51 19.70 16.73
C ASP A 934 -12.97 19.68 16.56
N ARG A 935 -12.38 18.54 16.17
CA ARG A 935 -10.93 18.37 15.94
C ARG A 935 -10.59 17.61 14.64
N PHE A 936 -11.04 16.36 14.53
CA PHE A 936 -10.73 15.51 13.39
C PHE A 936 -11.84 15.60 12.34
N THR A 937 -11.47 15.48 11.07
CA THR A 937 -12.40 15.47 9.95
C THR A 937 -11.98 14.48 8.88
N ILE A 938 -12.88 13.58 8.45
CA ILE A 938 -12.75 12.80 7.22
C ILE A 938 -13.59 13.47 6.14
N ILE A 939 -12.97 13.78 5.00
CA ILE A 939 -13.65 14.20 3.76
C ILE A 939 -13.16 13.32 2.62
N GLY A 940 -14.07 12.81 1.77
CA GLY A 940 -13.69 11.99 0.62
C GLY A 940 -14.88 11.63 -0.27
N SER A 941 -14.73 10.54 -1.03
CA SER A 941 -15.76 9.97 -1.90
C SER A 941 -16.49 8.76 -1.29
N ALA A 942 -15.94 8.17 -0.23
CA ALA A 942 -16.41 6.90 0.34
C ALA A 942 -17.70 7.00 1.17
N ASN A 943 -18.72 6.28 0.73
CA ASN A 943 -19.99 6.16 1.44
C ASN A 943 -19.88 5.23 2.67
N ILE A 944 -20.83 5.31 3.61
CA ILE A 944 -20.98 4.27 4.63
C ILE A 944 -21.76 3.09 4.02
N ASN A 945 -21.03 2.25 3.27
CA ASN A 945 -21.47 0.95 2.78
C ASN A 945 -20.25 0.08 2.41
N ASP A 946 -20.45 -1.24 2.27
CA ASP A 946 -19.37 -2.16 1.87
C ASP A 946 -18.72 -1.80 0.53
N ARG A 947 -19.49 -1.24 -0.41
CA ARG A 947 -19.04 -0.91 -1.77
C ARG A 947 -17.89 0.11 -1.72
N SER A 948 -17.99 1.08 -0.82
CA SER A 948 -16.97 2.09 -0.57
C SER A 948 -15.93 1.69 0.49
N LEU A 949 -16.28 0.85 1.47
CA LEU A 949 -15.46 0.65 2.69
C LEU A 949 -14.55 -0.59 2.68
N LEU A 950 -14.76 -1.60 1.84
CA LEU A 950 -13.95 -2.84 1.91
C LEU A 950 -12.63 -2.79 1.12
N GLY A 951 -12.43 -1.79 0.27
CA GLY A 951 -11.20 -1.59 -0.51
C GLY A 951 -11.11 -2.40 -1.81
N ASP A 952 -11.67 -3.61 -1.85
CA ASP A 952 -11.67 -4.50 -3.01
C ASP A 952 -12.89 -4.36 -3.92
N ARG A 953 -13.92 -3.64 -3.44
CA ARG A 953 -15.10 -3.21 -4.21
C ARG A 953 -14.77 -1.94 -5.02
N ASP A 954 -15.43 -0.82 -4.80
CA ASP A 954 -15.11 0.43 -5.52
C ASP A 954 -13.79 1.05 -5.05
N SER A 955 -13.13 1.81 -5.93
CA SER A 955 -12.06 2.70 -5.49
C SER A 955 -12.61 4.03 -4.99
N GLU A 956 -12.03 4.49 -3.88
CA GLU A 956 -12.41 5.71 -3.18
C GLU A 956 -11.16 6.42 -2.67
N ILE A 957 -11.25 7.74 -2.51
CA ILE A 957 -10.21 8.56 -1.88
C ILE A 957 -10.81 9.46 -0.81
N GLY A 958 -10.01 9.80 0.19
CA GLY A 958 -10.32 10.83 1.16
C GLY A 958 -9.07 11.35 1.86
N ALA A 959 -9.28 12.28 2.78
CA ALA A 959 -8.25 12.73 3.71
C ALA A 959 -8.80 12.81 5.13
N ILE A 960 -7.94 12.48 6.08
CA ILE A 960 -8.08 12.83 7.49
C ILE A 960 -7.41 14.20 7.68
N ILE A 961 -8.08 15.11 8.35
CA ILE A 961 -7.60 16.45 8.68
C ILE A 961 -7.72 16.62 10.19
N ASP A 962 -6.59 16.71 10.88
CA ASP A 962 -6.50 17.09 12.30
C ASP A 962 -6.23 18.59 12.39
N SER A 963 -7.28 19.35 12.71
CA SER A 963 -7.21 20.78 12.99
C SER A 963 -8.55 21.27 13.53
N SER A 964 -8.62 21.63 14.83
CA SER A 964 -9.84 22.15 15.43
C SER A 964 -10.41 23.41 14.76
N PRO A 965 -9.61 24.40 14.32
CA PRO A 965 -10.13 25.52 13.52
C PRO A 965 -10.80 25.07 12.20
N PHE A 966 -10.26 24.05 11.53
CA PHE A 966 -10.86 23.50 10.30
C PHE A 966 -12.18 22.76 10.61
N ALA A 967 -12.14 21.80 11.53
CA ALA A 967 -13.28 20.97 11.91
C ALA A 967 -14.45 21.81 12.48
N LYS A 968 -14.14 22.71 13.42
CA LYS A 968 -15.13 23.58 14.06
C LYS A 968 -15.78 24.55 13.07
N SER A 969 -15.00 25.21 12.21
CA SER A 969 -15.55 26.15 11.22
C SER A 969 -16.45 25.44 10.19
N LEU A 970 -16.05 24.25 9.72
CA LEU A 970 -16.88 23.42 8.84
C LEU A 970 -18.20 23.04 9.53
N ARG A 971 -18.15 22.52 10.76
CA ARG A 971 -19.36 22.18 11.53
C ARG A 971 -20.28 23.40 11.69
N ILE A 972 -19.75 24.54 12.14
CA ILE A 972 -20.53 25.76 12.34
C ILE A 972 -21.23 26.17 11.05
N ARG A 973 -20.53 26.20 9.92
CA ARG A 973 -21.10 26.65 8.64
C ARG A 973 -22.24 25.75 8.17
N ILE A 974 -22.04 24.43 8.20
CA ILE A 974 -23.08 23.44 7.87
C ILE A 974 -24.27 23.61 8.82
N TRP A 975 -24.02 23.65 10.14
CA TRP A 975 -25.08 23.70 11.15
C TRP A 975 -25.85 25.04 11.13
N ALA A 976 -25.21 26.16 10.79
CA ALA A 976 -25.84 27.46 10.63
C ALA A 976 -26.91 27.42 9.52
N VAL A 977 -26.59 26.81 8.38
CA VAL A 977 -27.55 26.62 7.29
C VAL A 977 -28.57 25.53 7.62
N ALA A 978 -28.14 24.39 8.18
CA ALA A 978 -29.03 23.28 8.55
C ALA A 978 -30.12 23.74 9.52
N LEU A 979 -29.75 24.46 10.58
CA LEU A 979 -30.69 24.98 11.58
C LEU A 979 -31.35 26.30 11.14
N GLY A 980 -30.68 27.13 10.33
CA GLY A 980 -31.14 28.46 9.95
C GLY A 980 -30.85 29.54 10.99
N ASP A 981 -29.76 29.37 11.73
CA ASP A 981 -29.31 30.24 12.82
C ASP A 981 -27.97 30.93 12.44
N PRO A 982 -27.64 32.11 12.99
CA PRO A 982 -26.36 32.78 12.71
C PRO A 982 -25.15 31.99 13.24
N GLU A 983 -24.05 31.93 12.49
CA GLU A 983 -22.83 31.20 12.86
C GLU A 983 -22.32 31.54 14.27
N HIS A 984 -22.36 32.82 14.66
CA HIS A 984 -21.89 33.28 15.97
C HIS A 984 -22.69 32.73 17.16
N SER A 985 -23.96 32.30 16.99
CA SER A 985 -24.69 31.64 18.08
C SER A 985 -24.19 30.21 18.27
N LEU A 986 -23.88 29.50 17.17
CA LEU A 986 -23.34 28.14 17.17
C LEU A 986 -21.86 28.05 17.57
N GLU A 987 -21.19 29.20 17.72
CA GLU A 987 -19.89 29.33 18.37
C GLU A 987 -19.96 29.47 19.91
N THR A 988 -21.05 30.05 20.42
CA THR A 988 -21.09 30.64 21.76
C THR A 988 -22.19 30.12 22.68
N SER A 989 -23.27 29.54 22.14
CA SER A 989 -24.48 29.25 22.92
C SER A 989 -24.39 27.94 23.70
N PHE A 990 -23.94 26.84 23.07
CA PHE A 990 -23.88 25.51 23.71
C PHE A 990 -22.77 24.62 23.12
N PRO A 991 -22.17 23.70 23.91
CA PRO A 991 -21.30 22.64 23.40
C PRO A 991 -22.09 21.60 22.56
N PRO A 992 -21.55 21.07 21.44
CA PRO A 992 -22.21 20.03 20.63
C PRO A 992 -22.58 18.74 21.36
N GLU A 993 -21.92 18.42 22.47
CA GLU A 993 -22.18 17.25 23.31
C GLU A 993 -23.33 17.45 24.32
N SER A 994 -23.79 18.69 24.53
CA SER A 994 -24.75 19.00 25.59
C SER A 994 -26.14 18.43 25.31
N LYS A 995 -26.95 18.22 26.35
CA LYS A 995 -28.34 17.78 26.16
C LYS A 995 -29.18 18.91 25.57
N GLU A 996 -28.92 20.14 26.00
CA GLU A 996 -29.59 21.36 25.58
C GLU A 996 -29.47 21.60 24.07
N PHE A 997 -28.27 21.41 23.50
CA PHE A 997 -28.07 21.54 22.06
C PHE A 997 -28.67 20.35 21.30
N PHE A 998 -28.54 19.13 21.83
CA PHE A 998 -29.10 17.93 21.18
C PHE A 998 -30.64 17.98 21.12
N ASP A 999 -31.29 18.39 22.19
CA ASP A 999 -32.75 18.57 22.24
C ASP A 999 -33.20 19.74 21.34
N TYR A 1000 -32.39 20.80 21.19
CA TYR A 1000 -32.63 21.88 20.22
C TYR A 1000 -32.53 21.41 18.76
N TRP A 1001 -31.49 20.62 18.43
CA TRP A 1001 -31.33 19.99 17.11
C TRP A 1001 -32.50 19.07 16.76
N LYS A 1002 -32.88 18.18 17.69
CA LYS A 1002 -34.07 17.31 17.57
C LYS A 1002 -35.34 18.15 17.36
N SER A 1003 -35.56 19.19 18.17
CA SER A 1003 -36.73 20.06 18.08
C SER A 1003 -36.82 20.82 16.75
N ARG A 1004 -35.70 21.34 16.23
CA ARG A 1004 -35.63 22.05 14.93
C ARG A 1004 -35.95 21.09 13.77
N ALA A 1005 -35.36 19.90 13.78
CA ALA A 1005 -35.61 18.85 12.80
C ALA A 1005 -37.07 18.36 12.80
N GLN A 1006 -37.66 18.15 13.98
CA GLN A 1006 -39.06 17.74 14.14
C GLN A 1006 -40.04 18.82 13.70
N PHE A 1007 -39.83 20.07 14.12
CA PHE A 1007 -40.69 21.20 13.75
C PHE A 1007 -40.71 21.43 12.22
N ASN A 1008 -39.54 21.46 11.59
CA ASN A 1008 -39.46 21.60 10.14
C ASN A 1008 -40.10 20.41 9.41
N PHE A 1009 -39.89 19.18 9.87
CA PHE A 1009 -40.52 17.98 9.30
C PHE A 1009 -42.05 18.10 9.36
N GLN A 1010 -42.62 18.51 10.51
CA GLN A 1010 -44.06 18.70 10.65
C GLN A 1010 -44.61 19.80 9.75
N LEU A 1011 -43.86 20.89 9.49
CA LEU A 1011 -44.27 21.90 8.49
C LEU A 1011 -44.35 21.31 7.08
N PHE A 1012 -43.39 20.48 6.67
CA PHE A 1012 -43.43 19.83 5.36
C PHE A 1012 -44.61 18.83 5.25
N GLU A 1013 -44.89 18.06 6.30
CA GLU A 1013 -46.06 17.18 6.36
C GLU A 1013 -47.39 17.94 6.30
N ASP A 1014 -47.52 18.98 7.12
CA ASP A 1014 -48.71 19.82 7.22
C ASP A 1014 -49.08 20.54 5.92
N VAL A 1015 -48.08 20.82 5.07
CA VAL A 1015 -48.25 21.63 3.85
C VAL A 1015 -48.29 20.77 2.59
N PHE A 1016 -47.40 19.77 2.49
CA PHE A 1016 -47.21 18.98 1.28
C PHE A 1016 -47.55 17.49 1.43
N CYS A 1017 -47.69 16.96 2.66
CA CYS A 1017 -47.86 15.54 2.96
C CYS A 1017 -46.76 14.70 2.28
N VAL A 1018 -45.49 14.93 2.64
CA VAL A 1018 -44.32 14.45 1.90
C VAL A 1018 -44.11 12.94 2.04
N LEU A 1019 -43.42 12.34 1.08
CA LEU A 1019 -42.76 11.04 1.28
C LEU A 1019 -41.23 11.22 1.38
N PRO A 1020 -40.53 10.37 2.15
CA PRO A 1020 -41.07 9.42 3.11
C PRO A 1020 -41.59 10.11 4.39
N ASN A 1021 -42.45 9.43 5.15
CA ASN A 1021 -42.98 9.91 6.43
C ASN A 1021 -43.32 8.76 7.42
N ASN A 1022 -43.59 9.12 8.68
CA ASN A 1022 -43.91 8.18 9.76
C ASN A 1022 -45.40 7.74 9.80
N THR A 1023 -46.14 7.87 8.71
CA THR A 1023 -47.58 7.52 8.64
C THR A 1023 -47.93 6.49 7.58
N VAL A 1024 -47.05 6.27 6.59
CA VAL A 1024 -47.19 5.27 5.53
C VAL A 1024 -46.27 4.08 5.83
N PHE A 1025 -46.86 2.92 6.07
CA PHE A 1025 -46.16 1.71 6.49
C PHE A 1025 -46.07 0.65 5.37
N ALA A 1026 -46.78 0.85 4.25
CA ALA A 1026 -46.65 0.08 3.01
C ALA A 1026 -47.08 0.89 1.76
N LEU A 1027 -46.52 0.55 0.60
CA LEU A 1027 -46.91 1.04 -0.73
C LEU A 1027 -47.98 0.16 -1.39
N PRO A 1028 -48.73 0.67 -2.39
CA PRO A 1028 -49.77 -0.08 -3.07
C PRO A 1028 -49.20 -1.13 -4.04
N GLY A 1029 -50.00 -2.15 -4.36
CA GLY A 1029 -49.71 -3.10 -5.44
C GLY A 1029 -48.86 -4.33 -5.09
N ARG A 1030 -48.25 -4.39 -3.89
CA ARG A 1030 -47.63 -5.64 -3.35
C ARG A 1030 -48.61 -6.53 -2.59
N PHE A 1031 -49.71 -5.96 -2.08
CA PHE A 1031 -50.83 -6.68 -1.45
C PHE A 1031 -52.05 -6.66 -2.38
N GLU A 1032 -52.95 -7.65 -2.30
CA GLU A 1032 -54.16 -7.74 -3.14
C GLU A 1032 -55.11 -6.54 -3.00
N ALA A 1033 -54.98 -5.77 -1.92
CA ALA A 1033 -55.65 -4.48 -1.71
C ALA A 1033 -54.66 -3.44 -1.16
N GLU A 1034 -54.85 -2.17 -1.52
CA GLU A 1034 -54.09 -1.06 -0.95
C GLU A 1034 -54.23 -1.00 0.58
N SER A 1035 -53.14 -0.66 1.29
CA SER A 1035 -53.19 -0.48 2.74
C SER A 1035 -54.02 0.74 3.15
N GLU A 1036 -54.58 0.73 4.36
CA GLU A 1036 -55.48 1.81 4.81
C GLU A 1036 -54.73 3.10 5.14
N ASP A 1037 -53.49 2.98 5.60
CA ASP A 1037 -52.53 4.08 5.74
C ASP A 1037 -52.19 4.72 4.39
N TRP A 1038 -51.94 3.94 3.34
CA TRP A 1038 -51.73 4.49 1.99
C TRP A 1038 -52.97 5.23 1.48
N LYS A 1039 -54.17 4.62 1.56
CA LYS A 1039 -55.41 5.28 1.13
C LYS A 1039 -55.63 6.62 1.85
N LYS A 1040 -55.39 6.63 3.17
CA LYS A 1040 -55.50 7.82 4.02
C LYS A 1040 -54.49 8.89 3.60
N TRP A 1041 -53.20 8.53 3.47
CA TRP A 1041 -52.14 9.45 3.05
C TRP A 1041 -52.42 9.99 1.65
N LYS A 1042 -52.76 9.13 0.68
CA LYS A 1042 -53.06 9.53 -0.71
C LYS A 1042 -54.21 10.53 -0.78
N LYS A 1043 -55.29 10.30 -0.01
CA LYS A 1043 -56.40 11.25 0.15
C LYS A 1043 -55.96 12.58 0.77
N GLN A 1044 -55.00 12.58 1.71
CA GLN A 1044 -54.44 13.81 2.27
C GLN A 1044 -53.54 14.53 1.26
N TYR A 1045 -52.66 13.81 0.56
CA TYR A 1045 -51.75 14.33 -0.47
C TYR A 1045 -52.52 14.98 -1.63
N ASP A 1046 -53.59 14.36 -2.13
CA ASP A 1046 -54.41 14.92 -3.22
C ASP A 1046 -55.23 16.14 -2.78
N ASN A 1047 -55.37 16.40 -1.47
CA ASN A 1047 -56.04 17.58 -0.89
C ASN A 1047 -55.07 18.49 -0.11
N ARG A 1048 -53.75 18.32 -0.30
CA ARG A 1048 -52.69 19.00 0.49
C ARG A 1048 -52.77 20.52 0.43
N MET A 1049 -52.35 21.18 1.51
CA MET A 1049 -52.47 22.64 1.66
C MET A 1049 -51.78 23.42 0.55
N ALA A 1050 -50.64 22.92 0.03
CA ALA A 1050 -49.94 23.49 -1.12
C ALA A 1050 -50.76 23.56 -2.42
N ILE A 1051 -51.91 22.87 -2.50
CA ILE A 1051 -52.92 23.01 -3.57
C ILE A 1051 -54.16 23.73 -3.05
N THR A 1052 -54.70 23.33 -1.89
CA THR A 1052 -56.04 23.73 -1.44
C THR A 1052 -56.09 25.10 -0.74
N ASP A 1053 -54.98 25.59 -0.20
CA ASP A 1053 -54.88 26.89 0.49
C ASP A 1053 -53.43 27.42 0.38
N VAL A 1054 -53.06 27.86 -0.83
CA VAL A 1054 -51.69 28.25 -1.21
C VAL A 1054 -51.11 29.36 -0.32
N GLU A 1055 -51.91 30.36 0.06
CA GLU A 1055 -51.43 31.48 0.87
C GLU A 1055 -51.19 31.07 2.33
N LYS A 1056 -52.00 30.15 2.87
CA LYS A 1056 -51.75 29.53 4.18
C LYS A 1056 -50.57 28.55 4.15
N ALA A 1057 -50.35 27.86 3.03
CA ALA A 1057 -49.18 27.04 2.80
C ALA A 1057 -47.89 27.88 2.83
N LYS A 1058 -47.85 29.01 2.10
CA LYS A 1058 -46.75 29.99 2.17
C LYS A 1058 -46.55 30.53 3.58
N TYR A 1059 -47.63 30.94 4.26
CA TYR A 1059 -47.56 31.41 5.64
C TYR A 1059 -46.98 30.35 6.60
N LYS A 1060 -47.39 29.09 6.52
CA LYS A 1060 -46.77 27.99 7.28
C LYS A 1060 -45.29 27.83 6.93
N MET A 1061 -44.94 27.74 5.65
CA MET A 1061 -43.56 27.49 5.24
C MET A 1061 -42.60 28.64 5.55
N SER A 1062 -43.09 29.88 5.64
CA SER A 1062 -42.32 31.04 6.14
C SER A 1062 -41.85 30.90 7.61
N GLN A 1063 -42.42 29.96 8.37
CA GLN A 1063 -42.02 29.66 9.75
C GLN A 1063 -40.83 28.70 9.81
N ARG A 1064 -40.50 28.00 8.71
CA ARG A 1064 -39.34 27.09 8.62
C ARG A 1064 -38.06 27.83 8.96
N ARG A 1065 -37.19 27.19 9.76
CA ARG A 1065 -35.83 27.68 10.03
C ARG A 1065 -34.82 26.65 9.55
N GLY A 1066 -33.98 27.02 8.59
CA GLY A 1066 -32.99 26.12 8.01
C GLY A 1066 -33.59 24.99 7.18
N PHE A 1067 -32.77 24.00 6.85
CA PHE A 1067 -33.10 22.90 5.93
C PHE A 1067 -33.23 21.54 6.63
N LEU A 1068 -32.79 21.43 7.89
CA LEU A 1068 -32.80 20.20 8.68
C LEU A 1068 -34.23 19.71 8.95
N VAL A 1069 -34.50 18.43 8.68
CA VAL A 1069 -35.73 17.72 9.01
C VAL A 1069 -35.43 16.37 9.66
N SER A 1070 -36.35 15.83 10.46
CA SER A 1070 -36.28 14.45 10.98
C SER A 1070 -36.14 13.44 9.83
N HIS A 1071 -35.37 12.37 10.04
CA HIS A 1071 -35.42 11.21 9.15
C HIS A 1071 -36.56 10.25 9.59
N PRO A 1072 -37.47 9.82 8.70
CA PRO A 1072 -38.70 9.14 9.09
C PRO A 1072 -38.57 7.62 9.20
N LEU A 1073 -38.07 7.17 10.36
CA LEU A 1073 -37.77 5.76 10.65
C LEU A 1073 -38.93 4.76 10.51
N ASP A 1074 -40.19 5.21 10.57
CA ASP A 1074 -41.35 4.31 10.45
C ASP A 1074 -41.76 4.00 8.98
N PHE A 1075 -41.18 4.69 7.99
CA PHE A 1075 -41.66 4.61 6.60
C PHE A 1075 -41.44 3.22 5.96
N LEU A 1076 -42.52 2.57 5.49
CA LEU A 1076 -42.51 1.20 4.94
C LEU A 1076 -42.12 0.10 5.94
N LYS A 1077 -42.34 0.31 7.26
CA LYS A 1077 -41.98 -0.69 8.29
C LYS A 1077 -42.81 -1.98 8.29
N ASN A 1078 -43.90 -2.06 7.53
CA ASN A 1078 -44.71 -3.28 7.39
C ASN A 1078 -44.38 -4.04 6.09
N GLU A 1079 -43.38 -3.61 5.32
CA GLU A 1079 -42.93 -4.32 4.12
C GLU A 1079 -41.74 -5.23 4.43
N ASP A 1080 -41.90 -6.52 4.19
CA ASP A 1080 -40.78 -7.47 4.09
C ASP A 1080 -40.16 -7.38 2.68
N ARG A 1081 -38.83 -7.23 2.62
CA ARG A 1081 -38.01 -7.26 1.39
C ARG A 1081 -36.72 -8.08 1.56
N VAL A 1082 -36.69 -9.02 2.51
CA VAL A 1082 -35.47 -9.78 2.90
C VAL A 1082 -34.82 -10.51 1.72
N ASN A 1083 -35.60 -10.99 0.76
CA ASN A 1083 -35.08 -11.63 -0.45
C ASN A 1083 -34.32 -10.62 -1.33
N GLU A 1084 -34.92 -9.46 -1.62
CA GLU A 1084 -34.29 -8.40 -2.42
C GLU A 1084 -33.04 -7.81 -1.72
N ILE A 1085 -33.02 -7.75 -0.39
CA ILE A 1085 -31.85 -7.36 0.41
C ILE A 1085 -30.71 -8.37 0.24
N SER A 1086 -31.00 -9.66 0.39
CA SER A 1086 -29.99 -10.73 0.30
C SER A 1086 -29.29 -10.70 -1.06
N ASP A 1087 -30.03 -10.50 -2.15
CA ASP A 1087 -29.46 -10.39 -3.49
C ASP A 1087 -28.77 -9.03 -3.75
N PHE A 1088 -29.19 -7.96 -3.08
CA PHE A 1088 -28.52 -6.66 -3.15
C PHE A 1088 -27.06 -6.78 -2.68
N PHE A 1089 -26.81 -7.43 -1.53
CA PHE A 1089 -25.45 -7.58 -1.03
C PHE A 1089 -24.57 -8.49 -1.90
N LYS A 1090 -25.16 -9.48 -2.59
CA LYS A 1090 -24.48 -10.35 -3.56
C LYS A 1090 -24.15 -9.62 -4.88
N ASN A 1091 -24.92 -8.61 -5.28
CA ASN A 1091 -24.72 -7.89 -6.54
C ASN A 1091 -25.11 -6.40 -6.49
N PRO A 1092 -24.48 -5.55 -5.64
CA PRO A 1092 -24.95 -4.17 -5.40
C PRO A 1092 -24.99 -3.31 -6.67
N SER A 1093 -24.07 -3.56 -7.61
CA SER A 1093 -23.97 -2.89 -8.90
C SER A 1093 -25.19 -3.07 -9.80
N ALA A 1094 -25.87 -4.21 -9.72
CA ALA A 1094 -27.05 -4.48 -10.55
C ALA A 1094 -28.27 -3.67 -10.09
N ALA A 1095 -28.42 -3.47 -8.78
CA ALA A 1095 -29.53 -2.74 -8.18
C ALA A 1095 -29.57 -1.23 -8.53
N PHE A 1096 -28.52 -0.68 -9.15
CA PHE A 1096 -28.49 0.69 -9.69
C PHE A 1096 -28.78 0.77 -11.20
N THR A 1097 -29.03 -0.36 -11.87
CA THR A 1097 -29.40 -0.40 -13.30
C THR A 1097 -30.89 -0.70 -13.46
N LYS A 1098 -31.55 -0.10 -14.46
CA LYS A 1098 -32.98 -0.38 -14.73
C LYS A 1098 -33.23 -1.86 -15.01
N GLU A 1099 -32.37 -2.47 -15.82
CA GLU A 1099 -32.43 -3.88 -16.20
C GLU A 1099 -32.18 -4.80 -15.00
N GLY A 1100 -31.22 -4.46 -14.14
CA GLY A 1100 -30.96 -5.19 -12.89
C GLY A 1100 -32.09 -5.06 -11.87
N ILE A 1101 -32.71 -3.88 -11.72
CA ILE A 1101 -33.91 -3.70 -10.86
C ILE A 1101 -35.06 -4.58 -11.38
N THR A 1102 -35.28 -4.64 -12.70
CA THR A 1102 -36.27 -5.56 -13.29
C THR A 1102 -35.91 -7.03 -13.05
N GLN A 1103 -34.65 -7.44 -13.27
CA GLN A 1103 -34.20 -8.82 -13.03
C GLN A 1103 -34.24 -9.25 -11.56
N PHE A 1104 -34.06 -8.31 -10.63
CA PHE A 1104 -34.27 -8.50 -9.19
C PHE A 1104 -35.74 -8.77 -8.87
N LEU A 1105 -36.65 -7.95 -9.40
CA LEU A 1105 -38.09 -8.09 -9.19
C LEU A 1105 -38.68 -9.34 -9.88
N ASP A 1106 -38.11 -9.73 -11.03
CA ASP A 1106 -38.50 -10.94 -11.79
C ASP A 1106 -37.77 -12.22 -11.30
N GLY A 1107 -36.83 -12.12 -10.34
CA GLY A 1107 -36.10 -13.27 -9.77
C GLY A 1107 -35.21 -14.05 -10.75
N THR A 1108 -34.80 -13.43 -11.87
CA THR A 1108 -34.21 -14.15 -13.03
C THR A 1108 -32.68 -14.24 -13.04
N MET A 1109 -31.99 -13.84 -11.96
CA MET A 1109 -30.52 -13.70 -11.93
C MET A 1109 -29.70 -15.03 -12.00
N PHE A 1110 -30.35 -16.18 -12.20
CA PHE A 1110 -29.76 -17.53 -12.17
C PHE A 1110 -30.22 -18.45 -13.33
N GLN A 1111 -30.27 -17.93 -14.56
CA GLN A 1111 -30.34 -18.73 -15.80
C GLN A 1111 -29.19 -18.41 -16.76
#